data_AF-A0A9W9M733-F1
#
_entry.id   AF-A0A9W9M733-F1
#
_cell.length_a   1.000
_cell.length_b   1.000
_cell.length_c   1.000
_cell.angle_alpha   90.00
_cell.angle_beta   90.00
_cell.angle_gamma   90.00
#
_symmetry.space_group_name_H-M   'P 1'
#
loop_
_entity.id
_entity.type
_entity.pdbx_description
1 polymer ?
#
loop_
_entity_poly.entity_id
_entity_poly.type
_entity_poly.pdbx_seq_one_letter_code
_entity_poly.pdbx_strand_id
1 'polypeptide(L)'
;MEAELQAQIPGLDRVISEYSVGYLTHASNLYVEDVNAPSPLSEAAENVTELLVSASGDFTSQNRDAIGNLVEKFITSLSSSNGIDAERMQMPFKAKKLDQAINVGAQRNMSSTLGLTGGNVDLESANARKVESRVDKKKLEKAERKIRAKQEKKQMKTVTYEASRLLNQPDETMSYEEFFMAVNPLQLGSESQSKSKDIKLDNIDITIGGQRILTDAALTLAYGRRYGLVGQNGIGKSTLLRALSRREVPVPHHISILHVEQEITGDDTPALQAVLDADVWRKHLLGEQEKISKQLAAIEEERSAMADTSKDAARLDHEREGLDITLSDIYSKLSEMESDKAESRAASILAGLGFSQERQQYATKTFSGGWRMRLALARALFCEPDLLLLDEPSNMLDVPSITFLANYLQGYPSTVLVVSHDRAFLNEVATDIVHQHSERLDYYKGANFESFYATKEERRKMAKREYEKQMAERAHLQAFIDKFRYNAAKSSEAQSRIKKLERMPVLEAPESEYVVHFQFPEVEKISPPIVQMTEVFFGYTKDKPLLKDVDLDVQLDSRIGIVGPNGAGKTTVLKLLTNQLQPTKGLISAHSRLRIGFFAQHHVDALDMTTSAVSFMAKTYPGKSDEEYRRHLGAFGITGTTGLQKMEFLSGGQKSRVAFACLSLTNPHILVLDEPSNHLDIEGMDALSDALQRFEGGVVMVSHDVTMLQNVCTSLWVCDKGTVHKFDGDVKAYKKMISAQADEAGVVARH
;
A
#
# COMPACT_ATOMS: atom_id res chain seq x y z
N MET A 1 -26.24 -27.69 -15.04
CA MET A 1 -25.06 -27.26 -15.81
C MET A 1 -23.80 -27.37 -14.97
N GLU A 2 -23.67 -26.65 -13.83
CA GLU A 2 -22.48 -26.74 -12.96
C GLU A 2 -22.15 -28.17 -12.49
N ALA A 3 -23.13 -28.95 -12.03
CA ALA A 3 -22.91 -30.34 -11.62
C ALA A 3 -22.45 -31.26 -12.76
N GLU A 4 -22.83 -30.95 -14.01
CA GLU A 4 -22.37 -31.72 -15.19
C GLU A 4 -20.94 -31.32 -15.58
N LEU A 5 -20.55 -30.05 -15.43
CA LEU A 5 -19.17 -29.59 -15.62
C LEU A 5 -18.22 -30.22 -14.62
N GLN A 6 -18.63 -30.29 -13.35
CA GLN A 6 -17.83 -30.86 -12.28
C GLN A 6 -17.70 -32.40 -12.38
N ALA A 7 -18.68 -33.06 -13.02
CA ALA A 7 -18.61 -34.48 -13.33
C ALA A 7 -17.68 -34.79 -14.51
N GLN A 8 -17.62 -33.90 -15.51
CA GLN A 8 -16.76 -34.06 -16.69
C GLN A 8 -15.31 -33.64 -16.43
N ILE A 9 -15.08 -32.63 -15.58
CA ILE A 9 -13.76 -32.13 -15.20
C ILE A 9 -13.64 -32.22 -13.66
N PRO A 10 -13.12 -33.34 -13.13
CA PRO A 10 -12.94 -33.52 -11.70
C PRO A 10 -11.92 -32.50 -11.16
N GLY A 11 -12.33 -31.69 -10.18
CA GLY A 11 -11.47 -30.66 -9.58
C GLY A 11 -11.54 -29.29 -10.24
N LEU A 12 -12.48 -29.08 -11.19
CA LEU A 12 -12.73 -27.76 -11.78
C LEU A 12 -13.06 -26.73 -10.68
N ASP A 13 -12.34 -25.59 -10.70
CA ASP A 13 -12.59 -24.48 -9.79
C ASP A 13 -14.03 -23.99 -9.93
N ARG A 14 -14.68 -23.78 -8.78
CA ARG A 14 -16.05 -23.29 -8.69
C ARG A 14 -16.22 -21.92 -9.35
N VAL A 15 -15.19 -21.08 -9.33
CA VAL A 15 -15.24 -19.76 -9.99
C VAL A 15 -15.34 -19.91 -11.51
N ILE A 16 -14.60 -20.86 -12.09
CA ILE A 16 -14.59 -21.13 -13.54
C ILE A 16 -15.93 -21.72 -13.99
N SER A 17 -16.52 -22.60 -13.18
CA SER A 17 -17.82 -23.20 -13.50
C SER A 17 -18.97 -22.18 -13.40
N GLU A 18 -19.00 -21.34 -12.36
CA GLU A 18 -19.98 -20.25 -12.21
C GLU A 18 -19.85 -19.22 -13.34
N TYR A 19 -18.61 -18.85 -13.72
CA TYR A 19 -18.35 -17.94 -14.84
C TYR A 19 -18.84 -18.51 -16.18
N SER A 20 -18.52 -19.77 -16.47
CA SER A 20 -18.89 -20.43 -17.73
C SER A 20 -20.40 -20.50 -17.92
N VAL A 21 -21.14 -20.85 -16.86
CA VAL A 21 -22.60 -20.92 -16.88
C VAL A 21 -23.22 -19.52 -16.94
N GLY A 22 -22.68 -18.56 -16.18
CA GLY A 22 -23.12 -17.17 -16.19
C GLY A 22 -22.95 -16.50 -17.56
N TYR A 23 -21.82 -16.73 -18.23
CA TYR A 23 -21.51 -16.16 -19.54
C TYR A 23 -22.43 -16.72 -20.64
N LEU A 24 -22.64 -18.05 -20.68
CA LEU A 24 -23.59 -18.68 -21.61
C LEU A 24 -25.03 -18.22 -21.39
N THR A 25 -25.45 -18.06 -20.13
CA THR A 25 -26.81 -17.59 -19.77
C THR A 25 -27.01 -16.12 -20.11
N HIS A 26 -25.97 -15.30 -19.99
CA HIS A 26 -26.03 -13.90 -20.41
C HIS A 26 -26.08 -13.79 -21.94
N ALA A 27 -25.24 -14.56 -22.64
CA ALA A 27 -25.21 -14.58 -24.10
C ALA A 27 -26.53 -15.03 -24.74
N SER A 28 -27.26 -15.94 -24.10
CA SER A 28 -28.58 -16.41 -24.59
C SER A 28 -29.69 -15.35 -24.48
N ASN A 29 -29.49 -14.31 -23.68
CA ASN A 29 -30.44 -13.21 -23.49
C ASN A 29 -30.13 -11.97 -24.37
N LEU A 30 -29.02 -11.99 -25.13
CA LEU A 30 -28.61 -10.89 -26.00
C LEU A 30 -29.39 -10.92 -27.33
N TYR A 31 -29.93 -9.76 -27.73
CA TYR A 31 -30.62 -9.57 -29.00
C TYR A 31 -29.61 -9.27 -30.13
N VAL A 32 -29.81 -9.87 -31.29
CA VAL A 32 -29.00 -9.62 -32.50
C VAL A 32 -29.82 -8.79 -33.48
N GLU A 33 -29.36 -7.56 -33.78
CA GLU A 33 -30.03 -6.66 -34.74
C GLU A 33 -29.76 -7.03 -36.22
N ASP A 34 -28.71 -7.80 -36.50
CA ASP A 34 -28.21 -8.07 -37.85
C ASP A 34 -28.21 -9.57 -38.18
N VAL A 35 -28.96 -9.97 -39.21
CA VAL A 35 -29.19 -11.39 -39.55
C VAL A 35 -27.91 -12.10 -40.04
N ASN A 36 -26.89 -11.33 -40.45
CA ASN A 36 -25.62 -11.85 -40.96
C ASN A 36 -24.47 -11.84 -39.94
N ALA A 37 -24.68 -11.39 -38.70
CA ALA A 37 -23.66 -11.42 -37.66
C ALA A 37 -23.63 -12.80 -36.95
N PRO A 38 -22.45 -13.30 -36.54
CA PRO A 38 -22.37 -14.53 -35.75
C PRO A 38 -23.19 -14.37 -34.47
N SER A 39 -23.93 -15.42 -34.08
CA SER A 39 -24.77 -15.34 -32.90
C SER A 39 -23.86 -15.16 -31.66
N PRO A 40 -24.15 -14.22 -30.75
CA PRO A 40 -23.38 -14.02 -29.52
C PRO A 40 -23.27 -15.30 -28.69
N LEU A 41 -24.25 -16.19 -28.83
CA LEU A 41 -24.28 -17.49 -28.18
C LEU A 41 -23.25 -18.47 -28.76
N SER A 42 -23.01 -18.43 -30.09
CA SER A 42 -21.98 -19.24 -30.75
C SER A 42 -20.57 -18.77 -30.39
N GLU A 43 -20.35 -17.46 -30.34
CA GLU A 43 -19.06 -16.89 -29.94
C GLU A 43 -18.79 -17.17 -28.44
N ALA A 44 -19.81 -17.07 -27.59
CA ALA A 44 -19.69 -17.44 -26.19
C ALA A 44 -19.38 -18.94 -26.01
N ALA A 45 -19.95 -19.80 -26.86
CA ALA A 45 -19.69 -21.23 -26.85
C ALA A 45 -18.22 -21.56 -27.09
N GLU A 46 -17.64 -21.02 -28.16
CA GLU A 46 -16.23 -21.27 -28.52
C GLU A 46 -15.29 -20.84 -27.40
N ASN A 47 -15.49 -19.63 -26.86
CA ASN A 47 -14.67 -19.09 -25.77
C ASN A 47 -14.77 -19.94 -24.48
N VAL A 48 -15.97 -20.43 -24.14
CA VAL A 48 -16.17 -21.27 -22.95
C VAL A 48 -15.58 -22.67 -23.16
N THR A 49 -15.68 -23.23 -24.37
CA THR A 49 -15.05 -24.50 -24.69
C THR A 49 -13.52 -24.42 -24.57
N GLU A 50 -12.90 -23.35 -25.08
CA GLU A 50 -11.45 -23.16 -24.91
C GLU A 50 -11.04 -22.99 -23.45
N LEU A 51 -11.79 -22.20 -22.69
CA LEU A 51 -11.56 -21.98 -21.26
C LEU A 51 -11.66 -23.30 -20.46
N LEU A 52 -12.67 -24.13 -20.72
CA LEU A 52 -12.86 -25.40 -20.03
C LEU A 52 -11.81 -26.45 -20.43
N VAL A 53 -11.36 -26.47 -21.70
CA VAL A 53 -10.24 -27.32 -22.14
C VAL A 53 -8.96 -26.91 -21.42
N SER A 54 -8.67 -25.61 -21.34
CA SER A 54 -7.52 -25.09 -20.59
C SER A 54 -7.59 -25.43 -19.10
N ALA A 55 -8.77 -25.30 -18.48
CA ALA A 55 -8.98 -25.61 -17.07
C ALA A 55 -8.91 -27.11 -16.75
N SER A 56 -9.16 -27.97 -17.74
CA SER A 56 -9.05 -29.43 -17.58
C SER A 56 -7.62 -29.95 -17.59
N GLY A 57 -6.65 -29.18 -18.11
CA GLY A 57 -5.25 -29.59 -18.25
C GLY A 57 -5.00 -30.72 -19.26
N ASP A 58 -6.04 -31.25 -19.92
CA ASP A 58 -5.95 -32.32 -20.91
C ASP A 58 -6.35 -31.79 -22.31
N PHE A 59 -5.36 -31.64 -23.18
CA PHE A 59 -5.50 -31.09 -24.53
C PHE A 59 -5.73 -32.16 -25.61
N THR A 60 -6.08 -33.39 -25.24
CA THR A 60 -6.41 -34.45 -26.22
C THR A 60 -7.64 -34.07 -27.05
N SER A 61 -7.65 -34.48 -28.32
CA SER A 61 -8.78 -34.20 -29.22
C SER A 61 -10.09 -34.80 -28.70
N GLN A 62 -10.02 -35.96 -28.04
CA GLN A 62 -11.18 -36.62 -27.44
C GLN A 62 -11.79 -35.81 -26.29
N ASN A 63 -10.97 -35.19 -25.44
CA ASN A 63 -11.45 -34.36 -24.34
C ASN A 63 -12.06 -33.04 -24.85
N ARG A 64 -11.42 -32.41 -25.84
CA ARG A 64 -11.95 -31.23 -26.52
C ARG A 64 -13.33 -31.51 -27.14
N ASP A 65 -13.49 -32.64 -27.81
CA ASP A 65 -14.78 -33.05 -28.40
C ASP A 65 -15.84 -33.32 -27.31
N ALA A 66 -15.46 -33.94 -26.19
CA ALA A 66 -16.36 -34.21 -25.08
C ALA A 66 -16.86 -32.92 -24.39
N ILE A 67 -15.95 -31.96 -24.15
CA ILE A 67 -16.27 -30.64 -23.59
C ILE A 67 -17.12 -29.83 -24.59
N GLY A 68 -16.79 -29.87 -25.89
CA GLY A 68 -17.57 -29.24 -26.95
C GLY A 68 -19.02 -29.74 -26.98
N ASN A 69 -19.22 -31.07 -26.99
CA ASN A 69 -20.56 -31.68 -26.95
C ASN A 69 -21.36 -31.30 -25.69
N LEU A 70 -20.69 -31.13 -24.55
CA LEU A 70 -21.31 -30.73 -23.29
C LEU A 70 -21.76 -29.26 -23.34
N VAL A 71 -20.95 -28.37 -23.92
CA VAL A 71 -21.31 -26.96 -24.13
C VAL A 71 -22.47 -26.83 -25.14
N GLU A 72 -22.48 -27.60 -26.23
CA GLU A 72 -23.61 -27.65 -27.17
C GLU A 72 -24.91 -28.13 -26.52
N LYS A 73 -24.83 -29.13 -25.63
CA LYS A 73 -25.98 -29.59 -24.84
C LYS A 73 -26.53 -28.48 -23.94
N PHE A 74 -25.66 -27.64 -23.36
CA PHE A 74 -26.09 -26.48 -22.56
C PHE A 74 -26.75 -25.40 -23.40
N ILE A 75 -26.23 -25.14 -24.59
CA ILE A 75 -26.83 -24.20 -25.55
C ILE A 75 -28.24 -24.66 -25.93
N THR A 76 -28.40 -25.96 -26.24
CA THR A 76 -29.70 -26.54 -26.60
C THR A 76 -30.70 -26.50 -25.43
N SER A 77 -30.22 -26.67 -24.20
CA SER A 77 -31.03 -26.53 -22.98
C SER A 77 -31.45 -25.07 -22.73
N LEU A 78 -30.54 -24.12 -22.97
CA LEU A 78 -30.80 -22.68 -22.82
C LEU A 78 -31.71 -22.14 -23.93
N SER A 79 -31.62 -22.67 -25.15
CA SER A 79 -32.52 -22.29 -26.25
C SER A 79 -33.93 -22.84 -26.07
N SER A 80 -34.06 -24.04 -25.48
CA SER A 80 -35.37 -24.66 -25.21
C SER A 80 -36.06 -24.06 -23.98
N SER A 81 -35.33 -23.69 -22.92
CA SER A 81 -35.90 -23.02 -21.74
C SER A 81 -36.42 -21.61 -22.03
N ASN A 82 -35.83 -20.92 -23.00
CA ASN A 82 -36.23 -19.58 -23.45
C ASN A 82 -37.38 -19.59 -24.48
N GLY A 83 -37.95 -20.76 -24.83
CA GLY A 83 -39.11 -20.86 -25.72
C GLY A 83 -38.85 -20.37 -27.15
N ILE A 84 -37.68 -20.70 -27.70
CA ILE A 84 -37.19 -20.21 -28.99
C ILE A 84 -37.60 -21.19 -30.11
N ASP A 85 -38.79 -21.00 -30.67
CA ASP A 85 -39.06 -21.43 -32.05
C ASP A 85 -38.46 -20.39 -33.01
N ALA A 86 -37.67 -20.86 -33.97
CA ALA A 86 -36.86 -20.04 -34.90
C ALA A 86 -37.66 -19.11 -35.84
N GLU A 87 -39.00 -19.10 -35.78
CA GLU A 87 -39.86 -18.30 -36.67
C GLU A 87 -40.51 -17.05 -36.01
N ARG A 88 -40.28 -16.77 -34.73
CA ARG A 88 -40.94 -15.63 -34.02
C ARG A 88 -40.10 -14.38 -33.79
N MET A 89 -38.98 -14.21 -34.50
CA MET A 89 -38.19 -12.95 -34.52
C MET A 89 -38.77 -11.88 -35.47
N GLN A 90 -40.09 -11.71 -35.50
CA GLN A 90 -40.73 -10.54 -36.12
C GLN A 90 -41.92 -10.14 -35.26
N MET A 91 -41.67 -9.31 -34.24
CA MET A 91 -42.55 -8.24 -33.70
C MET A 91 -42.04 -7.81 -32.31
N PRO A 92 -42.01 -6.50 -31.98
CA PRO A 92 -41.56 -6.04 -30.67
C PRO A 92 -42.60 -6.33 -29.59
N PHE A 93 -42.17 -6.90 -28.45
CA PHE A 93 -43.00 -7.04 -27.26
C PHE A 93 -43.43 -5.66 -26.73
N LYS A 94 -44.74 -5.47 -26.56
CA LYS A 94 -45.35 -4.28 -25.97
C LYS A 94 -45.13 -4.31 -24.45
N ALA A 95 -44.29 -3.40 -23.93
CA ALA A 95 -43.98 -3.30 -22.51
C ALA A 95 -45.26 -3.06 -21.66
N LYS A 96 -45.49 -3.91 -20.64
CA LYS A 96 -46.44 -3.64 -19.55
C LYS A 96 -45.86 -2.52 -18.68
N LYS A 97 -46.62 -1.42 -18.52
CA LYS A 97 -46.33 -0.37 -17.52
C LYS A 97 -46.28 -0.99 -16.12
N LEU A 98 -45.20 -0.71 -15.39
CA LEU A 98 -45.19 -0.81 -13.94
C LEU A 98 -45.81 0.48 -13.38
N ASP A 99 -46.95 0.33 -12.71
CA ASP A 99 -47.46 1.35 -11.79
C ASP A 99 -46.63 1.28 -10.50
N GLN A 100 -46.13 2.45 -10.08
CA GLN A 100 -45.39 2.74 -8.85
C GLN A 100 -43.95 2.21 -8.75
N ALA A 101 -43.00 3.14 -8.86
CA ALA A 101 -41.65 2.97 -8.35
C ALA A 101 -41.64 3.27 -6.83
N ILE A 102 -41.32 2.25 -6.03
CA ILE A 102 -41.00 2.43 -4.61
C ILE A 102 -39.57 3.00 -4.53
N ASN A 103 -39.46 4.23 -4.05
CA ASN A 103 -38.18 4.92 -3.85
C ASN A 103 -37.75 4.77 -2.39
N VAL A 104 -36.88 3.79 -2.08
CA VAL A 104 -36.23 3.68 -0.77
C VAL A 104 -34.94 4.49 -0.82
N GLY A 105 -35.05 5.79 -0.55
CA GLY A 105 -33.90 6.67 -0.57
C GLY A 105 -34.20 8.13 -0.27
N ALA A 106 -35.23 8.42 0.53
CA ALA A 106 -35.49 9.78 1.00
C ALA A 106 -36.37 9.77 2.26
N GLN A 107 -35.83 9.27 3.37
CA GLN A 107 -36.38 9.61 4.69
C GLN A 107 -35.25 9.88 5.67
N ARG A 108 -34.89 11.16 5.79
CA ARG A 108 -34.62 11.77 7.09
C ARG A 108 -34.91 13.26 7.00
N ASN A 109 -35.81 13.68 7.87
CA ASN A 109 -36.19 15.04 8.25
C ASN A 109 -37.29 15.72 7.40
N MET A 110 -38.55 15.49 7.80
CA MET A 110 -39.56 16.54 7.76
C MET A 110 -40.42 16.47 9.04
N SER A 111 -40.41 17.58 9.79
CA SER A 111 -41.20 17.79 10.99
C SER A 111 -42.70 17.87 10.69
N SER A 112 -43.47 17.45 11.68
CA SER A 112 -44.92 17.39 11.78
C SER A 112 -45.58 18.77 11.80
N THR A 113 -46.09 19.26 10.67
CA THR A 113 -47.05 20.39 10.68
C THR A 113 -47.91 20.54 9.42
N LEU A 114 -48.02 19.52 8.57
CA LEU A 114 -48.87 19.56 7.36
C LEU A 114 -49.79 18.33 7.25
N GLY A 115 -50.39 17.95 8.37
CA GLY A 115 -51.49 17.00 8.39
C GLY A 115 -52.72 17.71 8.89
N LEU A 116 -53.41 18.45 8.02
CA LEU A 116 -54.81 18.89 8.15
C LEU A 116 -55.14 19.84 7.00
N THR A 117 -55.68 19.28 5.90
CA THR A 117 -56.76 19.83 5.05
C THR A 117 -56.70 19.15 3.68
N GLY A 118 -57.41 18.03 3.57
CA GLY A 118 -57.84 17.51 2.27
C GLY A 118 -58.98 18.36 1.73
N GLY A 119 -59.00 18.59 0.43
CA GLY A 119 -60.10 19.26 -0.25
C GLY A 119 -59.71 19.74 -1.64
N ASN A 120 -60.16 19.02 -2.66
CA ASN A 120 -60.14 19.43 -4.05
C ASN A 120 -60.76 20.82 -4.24
N VAL A 121 -60.04 21.73 -4.90
CA VAL A 121 -60.66 22.82 -5.66
C VAL A 121 -59.86 23.00 -6.96
N ASP A 122 -60.46 22.56 -8.06
CA ASP A 122 -60.10 23.01 -9.41
C ASP A 122 -60.31 24.52 -9.51
N LEU A 123 -59.30 25.25 -9.96
CA LEU A 123 -59.47 26.61 -10.44
C LEU A 123 -58.54 26.87 -11.64
N GLU A 124 -58.99 26.44 -12.82
CA GLU A 124 -58.56 27.04 -14.08
C GLU A 124 -59.05 28.49 -14.11
N SER A 125 -58.11 29.45 -14.06
CA SER A 125 -58.06 30.65 -14.92
C SER A 125 -57.12 31.72 -14.34
N ALA A 126 -56.03 32.01 -15.07
CA ALA A 126 -55.53 33.36 -15.39
C ALA A 126 -54.06 33.31 -15.84
N ASN A 127 -53.87 33.38 -17.16
CA ASN A 127 -52.70 33.89 -17.90
C ASN A 127 -51.37 34.08 -17.16
N ALA A 128 -50.44 33.12 -17.37
CA ALA A 128 -49.01 33.41 -17.43
C ALA A 128 -48.37 32.51 -18.51
N ARG A 129 -47.62 33.13 -19.42
CA ARG A 129 -46.93 32.49 -20.56
C ARG A 129 -46.19 31.22 -20.15
N LYS A 130 -46.62 30.07 -20.70
CA LYS A 130 -45.82 28.84 -20.72
C LYS A 130 -44.60 29.04 -21.64
N VAL A 131 -43.41 29.13 -21.06
CA VAL A 131 -42.17 28.84 -21.78
C VAL A 131 -42.03 27.32 -21.81
N GLU A 132 -42.50 26.70 -22.89
CA GLU A 132 -42.20 25.30 -23.17
C GLU A 132 -40.72 25.17 -23.57
N SER A 133 -39.88 24.62 -22.70
CA SER A 133 -38.60 24.07 -23.10
C SER A 133 -38.84 22.79 -23.89
N ARG A 134 -38.99 22.91 -25.22
CA ARG A 134 -38.91 21.74 -26.13
C ARG A 134 -37.47 21.25 -26.17
N VAL A 135 -37.08 20.47 -25.17
CA VAL A 135 -35.96 19.54 -25.31
C VAL A 135 -36.52 18.29 -25.98
N ASP A 136 -36.09 18.03 -27.22
CA ASP A 136 -36.45 16.84 -27.99
C ASP A 136 -36.11 15.57 -27.19
N LYS A 137 -37.10 14.96 -26.54
CA LYS A 137 -36.92 13.74 -25.72
C LYS A 137 -36.20 12.62 -26.49
N LYS A 138 -36.44 12.51 -27.80
CA LYS A 138 -35.76 11.55 -28.68
C LYS A 138 -34.27 11.84 -28.85
N LYS A 139 -33.83 13.10 -28.84
CA LYS A 139 -32.41 13.46 -28.93
C LYS A 139 -31.70 13.25 -27.60
N LEU A 140 -32.39 13.53 -26.49
CA LEU A 140 -31.88 13.30 -25.14
C LEU A 140 -31.71 11.80 -24.87
N GLU A 141 -32.70 11.00 -25.23
CA GLU A 141 -32.64 9.53 -25.13
C GLU A 141 -31.54 8.95 -26.04
N LYS A 142 -31.35 9.50 -27.25
CA LYS A 142 -30.26 9.08 -28.15
C LYS A 142 -28.88 9.47 -27.62
N ALA A 143 -28.78 10.60 -26.89
CA ALA A 143 -27.54 11.02 -26.23
C ALA A 143 -27.24 10.13 -25.01
N GLU A 144 -28.24 9.85 -24.17
CA GLU A 144 -28.13 8.94 -23.03
C GLU A 144 -27.77 7.52 -23.47
N ARG A 145 -28.38 7.00 -24.54
CA ARG A 145 -28.01 5.69 -25.12
C ARG A 145 -26.59 5.67 -25.66
N LYS A 146 -26.12 6.76 -26.28
CA LYS A 146 -24.71 6.85 -26.73
C LYS A 146 -23.74 6.91 -25.56
N ILE A 147 -24.09 7.59 -24.47
CA ILE A 147 -23.27 7.65 -23.25
C ILE A 147 -23.23 6.26 -22.60
N ARG A 148 -24.37 5.60 -22.49
CA ARG A 148 -24.49 4.25 -21.94
C ARG A 148 -23.72 3.22 -22.76
N ALA A 149 -23.87 3.22 -24.09
CA ALA A 149 -23.09 2.34 -24.97
C ALA A 149 -21.58 2.63 -24.93
N LYS A 150 -21.16 3.89 -24.69
CA LYS A 150 -19.75 4.23 -24.44
C LYS A 150 -19.27 3.73 -23.07
N GLN A 151 -20.10 3.81 -22.03
CA GLN A 151 -19.79 3.29 -20.70
C GLN A 151 -19.72 1.75 -20.70
N GLU A 152 -20.64 1.09 -21.38
CA GLU A 152 -20.68 -0.37 -21.54
C GLU A 152 -19.50 -0.88 -22.40
N LYS A 153 -19.10 -0.16 -23.46
CA LYS A 153 -17.85 -0.47 -24.19
C LYS A 153 -16.59 -0.25 -23.36
N LYS A 154 -16.58 0.73 -22.45
CA LYS A 154 -15.48 0.92 -21.48
C LYS A 154 -15.45 -0.22 -20.46
N GLN A 155 -16.60 -0.61 -19.92
CA GLN A 155 -16.73 -1.77 -19.02
C GLN A 155 -16.30 -3.07 -19.69
N MET A 156 -16.72 -3.34 -20.93
CA MET A 156 -16.28 -4.53 -21.68
C MET A 156 -14.77 -4.55 -21.90
N LYS A 157 -14.13 -3.40 -22.17
CA LYS A 157 -12.65 -3.31 -22.23
C LYS A 157 -11.99 -3.62 -20.89
N THR A 158 -12.57 -3.15 -19.78
CA THR A 158 -12.09 -3.44 -18.43
C THR A 158 -12.27 -4.92 -18.07
N VAL A 159 -13.38 -5.53 -18.46
CA VAL A 159 -13.67 -6.96 -18.22
C VAL A 159 -12.79 -7.86 -19.10
N THR A 160 -12.52 -7.50 -20.36
CA THR A 160 -11.54 -8.22 -21.19
C THR A 160 -10.12 -8.08 -20.65
N TYR A 161 -9.79 -6.94 -20.03
CA TYR A 161 -8.52 -6.72 -19.35
C TYR A 161 -8.40 -7.58 -18.09
N GLU A 162 -9.46 -7.67 -17.28
CA GLU A 162 -9.53 -8.56 -16.10
C GLU A 162 -9.48 -10.05 -16.48
N ALA A 163 -10.12 -10.45 -17.58
CA ALA A 163 -10.04 -11.82 -18.10
C ALA A 163 -8.61 -12.16 -18.59
N SER A 164 -7.93 -11.23 -19.26
CA SER A 164 -6.52 -11.39 -19.63
C SER A 164 -5.56 -11.37 -18.43
N ARG A 165 -5.96 -10.74 -17.32
CA ARG A 165 -5.22 -10.71 -16.04
C ARG A 165 -5.31 -12.04 -15.29
N LEU A 166 -6.42 -12.76 -15.42
CA LEU A 166 -6.59 -14.10 -14.84
C LEU A 166 -5.82 -15.17 -15.64
N LEU A 167 -5.72 -15.01 -16.97
CA LEU A 167 -4.93 -15.91 -17.84
C LEU A 167 -3.40 -15.74 -17.70
N ASN A 168 -2.94 -14.59 -17.19
CA ASN A 168 -1.53 -14.24 -17.04
C ASN A 168 -1.09 -14.12 -15.57
N GLN A 169 -1.75 -14.79 -14.63
CA GLN A 169 -1.15 -14.96 -13.31
C GLN A 169 0.12 -15.81 -13.48
N PRO A 170 1.31 -15.30 -13.13
CA PRO A 170 2.46 -16.19 -12.98
C PRO A 170 2.08 -17.18 -11.88
N ASP A 171 2.21 -18.47 -12.18
CA ASP A 171 2.04 -19.54 -11.19
C ASP A 171 2.77 -19.17 -9.90
N GLU A 172 2.18 -19.50 -8.73
CA GLU A 172 2.80 -19.33 -7.41
C GLU A 172 4.14 -20.11 -7.24
N THR A 173 4.61 -20.77 -8.30
CA THR A 173 5.84 -21.57 -8.38
C THR A 173 6.99 -20.92 -9.15
N MET A 174 6.83 -19.74 -9.77
CA MET A 174 7.94 -19.07 -10.47
C MET A 174 9.02 -18.57 -9.49
N SER A 175 10.29 -18.87 -9.80
CA SER A 175 11.43 -18.39 -9.02
C SER A 175 11.56 -16.86 -9.13
N TYR A 176 11.98 -16.18 -8.05
CA TYR A 176 12.26 -14.73 -8.04
C TYR A 176 13.20 -14.31 -9.18
N GLU A 177 14.17 -15.17 -9.52
CA GLU A 177 15.13 -14.93 -10.60
C GLU A 177 14.46 -14.89 -11.99
N GLU A 178 13.50 -15.79 -12.23
CA GLU A 178 12.75 -15.86 -13.49
C GLU A 178 11.80 -14.67 -13.64
N PHE A 179 11.12 -14.29 -12.54
CA PHE A 179 10.30 -13.09 -12.51
C PHE A 179 11.12 -11.82 -12.77
N PHE A 180 12.30 -11.69 -12.14
CA PHE A 180 13.17 -10.53 -12.33
C PHE A 180 13.67 -10.42 -13.78
N MET A 181 14.09 -11.53 -14.41
CA MET A 181 14.52 -11.52 -15.82
C MET A 181 13.38 -11.20 -16.78
N ALA A 182 12.15 -11.69 -16.51
CA ALA A 182 10.98 -11.39 -17.31
C ALA A 182 10.58 -9.91 -17.23
N VAL A 183 10.67 -9.31 -16.04
CA VAL A 183 10.33 -7.90 -15.81
C VAL A 183 11.43 -6.96 -16.30
N ASN A 184 12.70 -7.39 -16.25
CA ASN A 184 13.88 -6.59 -16.59
C ASN A 184 14.79 -7.31 -17.61
N PRO A 185 14.40 -7.40 -18.90
CA PRO A 185 15.22 -8.05 -19.91
C PRO A 185 16.51 -7.25 -20.19
N LEU A 186 17.66 -7.92 -20.24
CA LEU A 186 18.91 -7.33 -20.74
C LEU A 186 18.75 -7.04 -22.23
N GLN A 187 18.69 -5.76 -22.59
CA GLN A 187 18.76 -5.37 -23.99
C GLN A 187 20.22 -5.46 -24.45
N LEU A 188 20.55 -6.54 -25.17
CA LEU A 188 21.79 -6.69 -25.91
C LEU A 188 21.73 -5.79 -27.17
N GLY A 189 22.32 -4.59 -27.10
CA GLY A 189 22.45 -3.70 -28.26
C GLY A 189 22.61 -2.22 -27.90
N SER A 190 23.23 -1.47 -28.81
CA SER A 190 23.50 -0.02 -28.68
C SER A 190 22.26 0.89 -28.76
N GLU A 191 21.07 0.33 -29.04
CA GLU A 191 19.81 1.09 -29.15
C GLU A 191 19.24 1.56 -27.80
N SER A 192 19.73 1.04 -26.67
CA SER A 192 19.24 1.38 -25.33
C SER A 192 19.75 2.72 -24.80
N GLN A 193 20.94 3.16 -25.22
CA GLN A 193 21.56 4.41 -24.74
C GLN A 193 20.84 5.69 -25.20
N SER A 194 19.99 5.62 -26.24
CA SER A 194 19.32 6.80 -26.83
C SER A 194 17.89 7.04 -26.34
N LYS A 195 17.31 6.15 -25.53
CA LYS A 195 15.91 6.29 -25.06
C LYS A 195 15.88 7.04 -23.74
N SER A 196 14.98 8.01 -23.60
CA SER A 196 14.78 8.70 -22.31
C SER A 196 14.38 7.69 -21.24
N LYS A 197 14.97 7.85 -20.05
CA LYS A 197 14.63 7.09 -18.84
C LYS A 197 13.52 7.74 -18.01
N ASP A 198 12.89 8.79 -18.53
CA ASP A 198 11.73 9.43 -17.89
C ASP A 198 10.48 8.55 -18.03
N ILE A 199 9.72 8.45 -16.95
CA ILE A 199 8.47 7.69 -16.87
C ILE A 199 7.32 8.68 -16.86
N LYS A 200 6.50 8.65 -17.90
CA LYS A 200 5.26 9.42 -17.96
C LYS A 200 4.09 8.47 -18.12
N LEU A 201 3.21 8.49 -17.12
CA LEU A 201 2.04 7.63 -17.02
C LEU A 201 0.83 8.54 -16.93
N ASP A 202 0.02 8.56 -17.99
CA ASP A 202 -1.22 9.30 -18.06
C ASP A 202 -2.40 8.32 -17.87
N ASN A 203 -3.48 8.78 -17.23
CA ASN A 203 -4.74 8.05 -17.05
C ASN A 203 -4.59 6.70 -16.32
N ILE A 204 -3.91 6.71 -15.17
CA ILE A 204 -3.78 5.55 -14.29
C ILE A 204 -5.11 5.35 -13.54
N ASP A 205 -5.75 4.21 -13.81
CA ASP A 205 -6.92 3.73 -13.08
C ASP A 205 -6.53 2.45 -12.33
N ILE A 206 -6.62 2.47 -10.99
CA ILE A 206 -6.31 1.31 -10.15
C ILE A 206 -7.51 1.00 -9.25
N THR A 207 -8.00 -0.24 -9.34
CA THR A 207 -9.10 -0.76 -8.54
C THR A 207 -8.72 -2.08 -7.88
N ILE A 208 -9.00 -2.21 -6.58
CA ILE A 208 -8.82 -3.45 -5.82
C ILE A 208 -10.08 -3.75 -5.03
N GLY A 209 -10.57 -4.99 -5.12
CA GLY A 209 -11.70 -5.46 -4.29
C GLY A 209 -12.97 -4.62 -4.44
N GLY A 210 -13.18 -3.97 -5.59
CA GLY A 210 -14.29 -3.06 -5.85
C GLY A 210 -14.11 -1.63 -5.33
N GLN A 211 -13.03 -1.33 -4.59
CA GLN A 211 -12.68 0.02 -4.17
C GLN A 211 -11.76 0.68 -5.20
N ARG A 212 -12.09 1.92 -5.57
CA ARG A 212 -11.25 2.74 -6.47
C ARG A 212 -10.13 3.38 -5.64
N ILE A 213 -8.90 3.12 -6.03
CA ILE A 213 -7.68 3.61 -5.37
C ILE A 213 -7.16 4.85 -6.11
N LEU A 214 -7.16 4.79 -7.44
CA LEU A 214 -6.83 5.91 -8.32
C LEU A 214 -7.81 5.95 -9.49
N THR A 215 -8.24 7.16 -9.85
CA THR A 215 -9.14 7.44 -10.97
C THR A 215 -8.54 8.56 -11.82
N ASP A 216 -8.21 8.26 -13.08
CA ASP A 216 -7.63 9.19 -14.07
C ASP A 216 -6.40 9.95 -13.56
N ALA A 217 -5.54 9.26 -12.79
CA ALA A 217 -4.37 9.87 -12.19
C ALA A 217 -3.21 9.97 -13.19
N ALA A 218 -2.41 11.02 -13.09
CA ALA A 218 -1.18 11.17 -13.89
C ALA A 218 0.04 11.11 -12.98
N LEU A 219 1.04 10.33 -13.36
CA LEU A 219 2.32 10.21 -12.65
C LEU A 219 3.46 10.48 -13.62
N THR A 220 4.32 11.43 -13.28
CA THR A 220 5.52 11.75 -14.06
C THR A 220 6.75 11.66 -13.16
N LEU A 221 7.64 10.71 -13.47
CA LEU A 221 8.91 10.50 -12.81
C LEU A 221 10.03 10.82 -13.79
N ALA A 222 10.78 11.89 -13.53
CA ALA A 222 11.95 12.26 -14.30
C ALA A 222 13.18 11.50 -13.77
N TYR A 223 14.08 11.13 -14.67
CA TYR A 223 15.26 10.35 -14.31
C TYR A 223 16.18 11.11 -13.34
N GLY A 224 16.71 10.39 -12.34
CA GLY A 224 17.62 10.93 -11.31
C GLY A 224 16.93 11.80 -10.25
N ARG A 225 15.61 11.83 -10.21
CA ARG A 225 14.82 12.51 -9.15
C ARG A 225 14.39 11.54 -8.06
N ARG A 226 14.16 12.08 -6.87
CA ARG A 226 13.76 11.32 -5.68
C ARG A 226 12.38 11.77 -5.23
N TYR A 227 11.42 10.89 -5.38
CA TYR A 227 10.02 11.14 -5.13
C TYR A 227 9.61 10.57 -3.78
N GLY A 228 9.05 11.40 -2.91
CA GLY A 228 8.37 10.96 -1.70
C GLY A 228 6.87 10.80 -1.96
N LEU A 229 6.34 9.59 -1.86
CA LEU A 229 4.91 9.32 -1.97
C LEU A 229 4.26 9.35 -0.58
N VAL A 230 3.43 10.36 -0.34
CA VAL A 230 2.76 10.62 0.94
C VAL A 230 1.24 10.53 0.79
N GLY A 231 0.59 9.99 1.81
CA GLY A 231 -0.86 9.77 1.83
C GLY A 231 -1.28 9.00 3.07
N GLN A 232 -2.59 9.00 3.35
CA GLN A 232 -3.17 8.29 4.50
C GLN A 232 -3.00 6.76 4.37
N ASN A 233 -3.05 6.06 5.51
CA ASN A 233 -3.00 4.61 5.52
C ASN A 233 -4.24 4.00 4.87
N GLY A 234 -4.03 2.98 4.04
CA GLY A 234 -5.12 2.29 3.34
C GLY A 234 -5.62 2.97 2.07
N ILE A 235 -5.01 4.09 1.63
CA ILE A 235 -5.37 4.74 0.36
C ILE A 235 -4.82 4.02 -0.88
N GLY A 236 -3.92 3.03 -0.70
CA GLY A 236 -3.36 2.22 -1.79
C GLY A 236 -1.96 2.62 -2.27
N LYS A 237 -1.10 3.20 -1.42
CA LYS A 237 0.31 3.52 -1.74
C LYS A 237 1.11 2.28 -2.13
N SER A 238 1.11 1.25 -1.28
CA SER A 238 1.73 -0.06 -1.55
C SER A 238 1.14 -0.73 -2.79
N THR A 239 -0.16 -0.54 -3.02
CA THR A 239 -0.82 -1.02 -4.23
C THR A 239 -0.29 -0.35 -5.49
N LEU A 240 -0.09 0.96 -5.47
CA LEU A 240 0.49 1.69 -6.59
C LEU A 240 1.91 1.19 -6.89
N LEU A 241 2.72 0.99 -5.85
CA LEU A 241 4.07 0.43 -5.98
C LEU A 241 4.05 -0.98 -6.61
N ARG A 242 3.16 -1.87 -6.14
CA ARG A 242 2.95 -3.21 -6.73
C ARG A 242 2.52 -3.16 -8.19
N ALA A 243 1.60 -2.25 -8.53
CA ALA A 243 1.12 -2.09 -9.90
C ALA A 243 2.24 -1.60 -10.83
N LEU A 244 3.11 -0.71 -10.34
CA LEU A 244 4.31 -0.27 -11.04
C LEU A 244 5.34 -1.40 -11.20
N SER A 245 5.61 -2.16 -10.14
CA SER A 245 6.62 -3.22 -10.15
C SER A 245 6.22 -4.39 -11.06
N ARG A 246 4.94 -4.72 -11.11
CA ARG A 246 4.37 -5.76 -11.99
C ARG A 246 4.09 -5.28 -13.40
N ARG A 247 4.42 -4.01 -13.73
CA ARG A 247 4.09 -3.35 -15.01
C ARG A 247 2.61 -3.45 -15.38
N GLU A 248 1.69 -3.49 -14.40
CA GLU A 248 0.25 -3.35 -14.63
C GLU A 248 -0.09 -1.95 -15.20
N VAL A 249 0.78 -0.98 -14.90
CA VAL A 249 0.78 0.36 -15.49
C VAL A 249 1.85 0.39 -16.60
N PRO A 250 1.63 1.07 -17.75
CA PRO A 250 2.49 0.96 -18.93
C PRO A 250 3.85 1.66 -18.74
N VAL A 251 4.76 1.04 -17.98
CA VAL A 251 6.14 1.50 -17.79
C VAL A 251 7.03 0.95 -18.93
N PRO A 252 7.86 1.78 -19.57
CA PRO A 252 8.75 1.34 -20.64
C PRO A 252 9.66 0.16 -20.26
N HIS A 253 9.80 -0.83 -21.15
CA HIS A 253 10.54 -2.07 -20.91
C HIS A 253 12.05 -1.90 -20.76
N HIS A 254 12.62 -0.79 -21.27
CA HIS A 254 14.05 -0.49 -21.13
C HIS A 254 14.42 0.09 -19.76
N ILE A 255 13.43 0.38 -18.91
CA ILE A 255 13.64 0.89 -17.55
C ILE A 255 13.60 -0.31 -16.60
N SER A 256 14.71 -0.54 -15.90
CA SER A 256 14.77 -1.56 -14.85
C SER A 256 14.03 -1.10 -13.60
N ILE A 257 13.12 -1.94 -13.10
CA ILE A 257 12.32 -1.64 -11.90
C ILE A 257 12.65 -2.68 -10.83
N LEU A 258 12.89 -2.21 -9.61
CA LEU A 258 13.00 -3.09 -8.45
C LEU A 258 12.16 -2.56 -7.31
N HIS A 259 11.36 -3.44 -6.72
CA HIS A 259 10.46 -3.13 -5.62
C HIS A 259 10.82 -3.94 -4.38
N VAL A 260 11.06 -3.23 -3.29
CA VAL A 260 11.33 -3.82 -1.98
C VAL A 260 10.05 -3.82 -1.16
N GLU A 261 9.30 -4.92 -1.23
CA GLU A 261 8.00 -5.04 -0.59
C GLU A 261 8.02 -5.90 0.69
N GLN A 262 8.84 -6.96 0.73
CA GLN A 262 8.75 -8.00 1.75
C GLN A 262 10.12 -8.45 2.28
N GLU A 263 10.08 -9.02 3.50
CA GLU A 263 11.21 -9.74 4.07
C GLU A 263 11.57 -10.93 3.18
N ILE A 264 12.86 -11.13 2.93
CA ILE A 264 13.34 -12.30 2.19
C ILE A 264 13.15 -13.55 3.06
N THR A 265 12.67 -14.63 2.48
CA THR A 265 12.68 -15.95 3.14
C THR A 265 14.11 -16.38 3.38
N GLY A 266 14.48 -16.61 4.64
CA GLY A 266 15.83 -16.98 5.00
C GLY A 266 16.18 -18.40 4.53
N ASP A 267 17.32 -18.52 3.87
CA ASP A 267 17.97 -19.73 3.40
C ASP A 267 19.36 -19.93 4.06
N ASP A 268 20.12 -20.90 3.56
CA ASP A 268 21.47 -21.22 4.05
C ASP A 268 22.56 -20.31 3.45
N THR A 269 22.22 -19.40 2.53
CA THR A 269 23.22 -18.54 1.89
C THR A 269 23.76 -17.51 2.88
N PRO A 270 25.06 -17.19 2.85
CA PRO A 270 25.60 -16.08 3.63
C PRO A 270 25.00 -14.75 3.20
N ALA A 271 24.81 -13.81 4.13
CA ALA A 271 24.25 -12.49 3.83
C ALA A 271 25.02 -11.74 2.72
N LEU A 272 26.36 -11.79 2.73
CA LEU A 272 27.17 -11.18 1.68
C LEU A 272 26.88 -11.80 0.30
N GLN A 273 26.80 -13.13 0.23
CA GLN A 273 26.51 -13.84 -1.01
C GLN A 273 25.10 -13.53 -1.51
N ALA A 274 24.11 -13.46 -0.62
CA ALA A 274 22.73 -13.11 -0.99
C ALA A 274 22.62 -11.70 -1.63
N VAL A 275 23.49 -10.76 -1.25
CA VAL A 275 23.60 -9.44 -1.88
C VAL A 275 24.25 -9.53 -3.26
N LEU A 276 25.34 -10.29 -3.39
CA LEU A 276 26.01 -10.49 -4.67
C LEU A 276 25.11 -11.20 -5.69
N ASP A 277 24.34 -12.19 -5.22
CA ASP A 277 23.39 -12.97 -6.02
C ASP A 277 22.12 -12.18 -6.39
N ALA A 278 21.90 -11.00 -5.79
CA ALA A 278 20.78 -10.14 -6.16
C ALA A 278 20.91 -9.59 -7.58
N ASP A 279 22.14 -9.40 -8.04
CA ASP A 279 22.42 -9.06 -9.43
C ASP A 279 22.36 -10.33 -10.28
N VAL A 280 21.13 -10.66 -10.67
CA VAL A 280 20.81 -11.86 -11.46
C VAL A 280 21.61 -11.86 -12.77
N TRP A 281 21.82 -10.70 -13.38
CA TRP A 281 22.57 -10.59 -14.62
C TRP A 281 24.06 -10.84 -14.43
N ARG A 282 24.67 -10.31 -13.36
CA ARG A 282 26.06 -10.64 -13.02
C ARG A 282 26.24 -12.14 -12.77
N LYS A 283 25.32 -12.75 -12.00
CA LYS A 283 25.34 -14.20 -11.72
C LYS A 283 25.20 -15.01 -13.00
N HIS A 284 24.30 -14.62 -13.91
CA HIS A 284 24.12 -15.27 -15.20
C HIS A 284 25.39 -15.17 -16.06
N LEU A 285 25.96 -13.98 -16.19
CA LEU A 285 27.17 -13.73 -17.00
C LEU A 285 28.39 -14.49 -16.47
N LEU A 286 28.58 -14.57 -15.15
CA LEU A 286 29.63 -15.39 -14.54
C LEU A 286 29.42 -16.88 -14.82
N GLY A 287 28.17 -17.35 -14.74
CA GLY A 287 27.82 -18.73 -15.09
C GLY A 287 28.03 -19.05 -16.58
N GLU A 288 27.72 -18.10 -17.48
CA GLU A 288 28.01 -18.23 -18.91
C GLU A 288 29.51 -18.20 -19.19
N GLN A 289 30.26 -17.31 -18.55
CA GLN A 289 31.73 -17.26 -18.63
C GLN A 289 32.35 -18.61 -18.21
N GLU A 290 31.89 -19.21 -17.12
CA GLU A 290 32.38 -20.52 -16.66
C GLU A 290 31.99 -21.65 -17.63
N LYS A 291 30.79 -21.62 -18.22
CA LYS A 291 30.36 -22.59 -19.23
C LYS A 291 31.19 -22.48 -20.51
N ILE A 292 31.35 -21.26 -21.04
CA ILE A 292 32.08 -21.00 -22.28
C ILE A 292 33.56 -21.33 -22.09
N SER A 293 34.16 -20.97 -20.95
CA SER A 293 35.56 -21.34 -20.67
C SER A 293 35.78 -22.86 -20.59
N LYS A 294 34.84 -23.60 -19.99
CA LYS A 294 34.87 -25.09 -20.00
C LYS A 294 34.72 -25.65 -21.41
N GLN A 295 33.83 -25.08 -22.23
CA GLN A 295 33.64 -25.47 -23.62
C GLN A 295 34.88 -25.20 -24.48
N LEU A 296 35.50 -24.03 -24.32
CA LEU A 296 36.75 -23.67 -25.00
C LEU A 296 37.88 -24.63 -24.62
N ALA A 297 38.01 -24.98 -23.34
CA ALA A 297 39.01 -25.95 -22.88
C ALA A 297 38.78 -27.35 -23.49
N ALA A 298 37.53 -27.80 -23.57
CA ALA A 298 37.17 -29.08 -24.21
C ALA A 298 37.45 -29.07 -25.73
N ILE A 299 37.09 -27.99 -26.42
CA ILE A 299 37.37 -27.81 -27.85
C ILE A 299 38.88 -27.78 -28.11
N GLU A 300 39.66 -27.14 -27.23
CA GLU A 300 41.12 -27.08 -27.35
C GLU A 300 41.76 -28.46 -27.16
N GLU A 301 41.26 -29.26 -26.22
CA GLU A 301 41.68 -30.64 -26.01
C GLU A 301 41.33 -31.54 -27.22
N GLU A 302 40.09 -31.46 -27.73
CA GLU A 302 39.66 -32.19 -28.93
C GLU A 302 40.44 -31.78 -30.19
N ARG A 303 40.69 -30.48 -30.37
CA ARG A 303 41.50 -29.93 -31.47
C ARG A 303 42.93 -30.44 -31.41
N SER A 304 43.53 -30.48 -30.22
CA SER A 304 44.92 -30.94 -30.03
C SER A 304 45.13 -32.42 -30.40
N ALA A 305 44.06 -33.21 -30.38
CA ALA A 305 44.06 -34.62 -30.76
C ALA A 305 43.82 -34.86 -32.26
N MET A 306 43.47 -33.83 -33.04
CA MET A 306 43.15 -33.94 -34.48
C MET A 306 44.28 -33.41 -35.38
N ALA A 307 44.36 -33.93 -36.61
CA ALA A 307 45.29 -33.42 -37.62
C ALA A 307 44.71 -32.20 -38.36
N ASP A 308 45.54 -31.18 -38.61
CA ASP A 308 45.19 -29.85 -39.18
C ASP A 308 44.40 -29.88 -40.50
N THR A 309 44.37 -31.00 -41.22
CA THR A 309 43.73 -31.11 -42.55
C THR A 309 42.29 -31.64 -42.52
N SER A 310 41.70 -31.90 -41.35
CA SER A 310 40.35 -32.44 -41.25
C SER A 310 39.28 -31.34 -41.39
N LYS A 311 38.12 -31.67 -42.00
CA LYS A 311 36.97 -30.75 -42.04
C LYS A 311 36.40 -30.45 -40.64
N ASP A 312 36.61 -31.38 -39.71
CA ASP A 312 36.15 -31.25 -38.33
C ASP A 312 37.03 -30.25 -37.57
N ALA A 313 38.33 -30.17 -37.86
CA ALA A 313 39.23 -29.15 -37.30
C ALA A 313 38.79 -27.72 -37.70
N ALA A 314 38.43 -27.50 -38.97
CA ALA A 314 37.93 -26.21 -39.43
C ALA A 314 36.57 -25.83 -38.80
N ARG A 315 35.72 -26.80 -38.48
CA ARG A 315 34.45 -26.58 -37.78
C ARG A 315 34.70 -26.16 -36.31
N LEU A 316 35.59 -26.88 -35.62
CA LEU A 316 35.98 -26.57 -34.24
C LEU A 316 36.64 -25.19 -34.13
N ASP A 317 37.44 -24.80 -35.12
CA ASP A 317 38.07 -23.47 -35.17
C ASP A 317 37.02 -22.34 -35.27
N HIS A 318 36.02 -22.51 -36.13
CA HIS A 318 34.93 -21.53 -36.27
C HIS A 318 34.04 -21.47 -35.02
N GLU A 319 33.80 -22.60 -34.36
CA GLU A 319 33.06 -22.68 -33.09
C GLU A 319 33.84 -21.98 -31.96
N ARG A 320 35.16 -22.18 -31.91
CA ARG A 320 36.07 -21.49 -30.98
C ARG A 320 36.07 -19.98 -31.19
N GLU A 321 36.20 -19.51 -32.43
CA GLU A 321 36.15 -18.08 -32.76
C GLU A 321 34.82 -17.44 -32.34
N GLY A 322 33.69 -18.14 -32.55
CA GLY A 322 32.38 -17.67 -32.11
C GLY A 322 32.29 -17.55 -30.58
N LEU A 323 32.77 -18.56 -29.85
CA LEU A 323 32.79 -18.56 -28.39
C LEU A 323 33.73 -17.47 -27.83
N ASP A 324 34.91 -17.27 -28.43
CA ASP A 324 35.85 -16.22 -28.03
C ASP A 324 35.24 -14.81 -28.17
N ILE A 325 34.49 -14.55 -29.25
CA ILE A 325 33.77 -13.28 -29.44
C ILE A 325 32.74 -13.09 -28.33
N THR A 326 31.90 -14.10 -28.06
CA THR A 326 30.88 -14.01 -27.00
C THR A 326 31.49 -13.84 -25.62
N LEU A 327 32.63 -14.50 -25.35
CA LEU A 327 33.36 -14.38 -24.09
C LEU A 327 34.00 -13.00 -23.93
N SER A 328 34.51 -12.40 -25.01
CA SER A 328 34.96 -11.00 -25.03
C SER A 328 33.83 -10.03 -24.70
N ASP A 329 32.64 -10.22 -25.29
CA ASP A 329 31.45 -9.39 -25.00
C ASP A 329 31.01 -9.52 -23.54
N ILE A 330 31.05 -10.74 -22.98
CA ILE A 330 30.75 -11.00 -21.56
C ILE A 330 31.77 -10.29 -20.66
N TYR A 331 33.07 -10.35 -20.97
CA TYR A 331 34.09 -9.64 -20.20
C TYR A 331 33.90 -8.13 -20.24
N SER A 332 33.56 -7.56 -21.40
CA SER A 332 33.25 -6.13 -21.53
C SER A 332 32.09 -5.74 -20.60
N LYS A 333 31.01 -6.53 -20.59
CA LYS A 333 29.85 -6.27 -19.73
C LYS A 333 30.15 -6.46 -18.24
N LEU A 334 30.88 -7.50 -17.86
CA LEU A 334 31.29 -7.71 -16.46
C LEU A 334 32.19 -6.56 -15.96
N SER A 335 33.00 -5.98 -16.86
CA SER A 335 33.80 -4.79 -16.57
C SER A 335 32.93 -3.53 -16.40
N GLU A 336 31.94 -3.33 -17.28
CA GLU A 336 30.95 -2.23 -17.16
C GLU A 336 30.15 -2.31 -15.85
N MET A 337 29.84 -3.52 -15.38
CA MET A 337 29.13 -3.77 -14.11
C MET A 337 30.05 -3.68 -12.87
N GLU A 338 31.33 -3.31 -13.06
CA GLU A 338 32.36 -3.27 -12.01
C GLU A 338 32.41 -4.54 -11.13
N SER A 339 32.30 -5.72 -11.76
CA SER A 339 32.20 -7.01 -11.05
C SER A 339 33.34 -7.27 -10.05
N ASP A 340 34.54 -6.75 -10.33
CA ASP A 340 35.72 -6.89 -9.46
C ASP A 340 35.60 -6.12 -8.13
N LYS A 341 34.88 -4.98 -8.12
CA LYS A 341 34.65 -4.18 -6.91
C LYS A 341 33.38 -4.59 -6.16
N ALA A 342 32.57 -5.44 -6.76
CA ALA A 342 31.24 -5.79 -6.25
C ALA A 342 31.25 -6.34 -4.82
N GLU A 343 32.22 -7.17 -4.45
CA GLU A 343 32.30 -7.72 -3.09
C GLU A 343 32.55 -6.62 -2.05
N SER A 344 33.48 -5.71 -2.33
CA SER A 344 33.78 -4.57 -1.46
C SER A 344 32.57 -3.61 -1.34
N ARG A 345 31.86 -3.37 -2.44
CA ARG A 345 30.65 -2.56 -2.48
C ARG A 345 29.53 -3.21 -1.66
N ALA A 346 29.26 -4.49 -1.87
CA ALA A 346 28.25 -5.23 -1.11
C ALA A 346 28.56 -5.24 0.41
N ALA A 347 29.82 -5.48 0.79
CA ALA A 347 30.26 -5.45 2.18
C ALA A 347 30.08 -4.06 2.82
N SER A 348 30.35 -2.98 2.08
CA SER A 348 30.18 -1.60 2.56
C SER A 348 28.69 -1.23 2.79
N ILE A 349 27.81 -1.61 1.86
CA ILE A 349 26.36 -1.39 1.98
C ILE A 349 25.81 -2.16 3.18
N LEU A 350 26.22 -3.43 3.34
CA LEU A 350 25.85 -4.25 4.48
C LEU A 350 26.35 -3.65 5.80
N ALA A 351 27.60 -3.17 5.85
CA ALA A 351 28.15 -2.49 7.03
C ALA A 351 27.35 -1.23 7.38
N GLY A 352 26.96 -0.43 6.38
CA GLY A 352 26.14 0.77 6.58
C GLY A 352 24.74 0.50 7.11
N LEU A 353 24.16 -0.67 6.79
CA LEU A 353 22.89 -1.14 7.33
C LEU A 353 23.04 -1.90 8.67
N GLY A 354 24.24 -1.91 9.24
CA GLY A 354 24.55 -2.44 10.57
C GLY A 354 25.03 -3.90 10.62
N PHE A 355 25.34 -4.53 9.49
CA PHE A 355 25.94 -5.88 9.47
C PHE A 355 27.44 -5.80 9.72
N SER A 356 27.89 -6.28 10.88
CA SER A 356 29.32 -6.46 11.17
C SER A 356 29.95 -7.49 10.22
N GLN A 357 31.27 -7.42 10.00
CA GLN A 357 31.99 -8.37 9.13
C GLN A 357 31.70 -9.85 9.47
N GLU A 358 31.61 -10.19 10.76
CA GLU A 358 31.24 -11.54 11.18
C GLU A 358 29.81 -11.92 10.75
N ARG A 359 28.85 -10.99 10.90
CA ARG A 359 27.45 -11.23 10.53
C ARG A 359 27.26 -11.34 9.02
N GLN A 360 28.09 -10.69 8.22
CA GLN A 360 28.03 -10.80 6.76
C GLN A 360 28.23 -12.25 6.28
N GLN A 361 28.90 -13.09 7.08
CA GLN A 361 29.12 -14.51 6.80
C GLN A 361 28.03 -15.44 7.35
N TYR A 362 27.10 -14.92 8.16
CA TYR A 362 26.02 -15.74 8.73
C TYR A 362 24.94 -16.04 7.68
N ALA A 363 24.36 -17.24 7.80
CA ALA A 363 23.28 -17.68 6.92
C ALA A 363 22.02 -16.82 7.10
N THR A 364 21.32 -16.52 6.00
CA THR A 364 20.17 -15.59 6.02
C THR A 364 19.04 -16.08 6.94
N LYS A 365 18.87 -17.41 7.10
CA LYS A 365 17.90 -18.01 8.03
C LYS A 365 18.10 -17.64 9.51
N THR A 366 19.33 -17.31 9.92
CA THR A 366 19.65 -16.97 11.32
C THR A 366 19.21 -15.57 11.71
N PHE A 367 18.95 -14.70 10.73
CA PHE A 367 18.49 -13.34 10.95
C PHE A 367 17.01 -13.28 11.27
N SER A 368 16.62 -12.36 12.15
CA SER A 368 15.22 -12.02 12.38
C SER A 368 14.64 -11.23 11.21
N GLY A 369 13.31 -11.10 11.15
CA GLY A 369 12.61 -10.44 10.04
C GLY A 369 13.15 -9.05 9.68
N GLY A 370 13.37 -8.19 10.68
CA GLY A 370 13.96 -6.86 10.45
C GLY A 370 15.38 -6.89 9.86
N TRP A 371 16.21 -7.88 10.21
CA TRP A 371 17.51 -8.06 9.58
C TRP A 371 17.38 -8.59 8.14
N ARG A 372 16.39 -9.43 7.85
CA ARG A 372 16.09 -9.90 6.49
C ARG A 372 15.52 -8.77 5.61
N MET A 373 14.77 -7.84 6.18
CA MET A 373 14.35 -6.62 5.50
C MET A 373 15.57 -5.73 5.16
N ARG A 374 16.51 -5.56 6.10
CA ARG A 374 17.77 -4.85 5.81
C ARG A 374 18.57 -5.51 4.71
N LEU A 375 18.59 -6.85 4.67
CA LEU A 375 19.21 -7.59 3.59
C LEU A 375 18.49 -7.33 2.25
N ALA A 376 17.16 -7.29 2.23
CA ALA A 376 16.38 -6.96 1.03
C ALA A 376 16.69 -5.55 0.51
N LEU A 377 16.82 -4.59 1.44
CA LEU A 377 17.24 -3.25 1.12
C LEU A 377 18.68 -3.23 0.57
N ALA A 378 19.61 -3.96 1.19
CA ALA A 378 21.00 -4.06 0.73
C ALA A 378 21.10 -4.62 -0.71
N ARG A 379 20.33 -5.67 -1.01
CA ARG A 379 20.19 -6.25 -2.35
C ARG A 379 19.71 -5.19 -3.34
N ALA A 380 18.69 -4.42 -2.97
CA ALA A 380 18.12 -3.43 -3.86
C ALA A 380 19.02 -2.22 -4.12
N LEU A 381 19.76 -1.77 -3.10
CA LEU A 381 20.78 -0.74 -3.26
C LEU A 381 21.94 -1.23 -4.12
N PHE A 382 22.32 -2.51 -4.00
CA PHE A 382 23.40 -3.11 -4.78
C PHE A 382 23.06 -3.29 -6.27
N CYS A 383 21.81 -3.61 -6.62
CA CYS A 383 21.39 -3.80 -8.02
C CYS A 383 21.31 -2.49 -8.82
N GLU A 384 21.24 -1.33 -8.17
CA GLU A 384 21.18 0.00 -8.80
C GLU A 384 20.17 0.13 -9.99
N PRO A 385 18.89 -0.25 -9.81
CA PRO A 385 17.86 -0.13 -10.85
C PRO A 385 17.63 1.33 -11.32
N ASP A 386 17.08 1.50 -12.52
CA ASP A 386 16.69 2.81 -13.07
C ASP A 386 15.53 3.44 -12.29
N LEU A 387 14.62 2.61 -11.78
CA LEU A 387 13.54 2.96 -10.86
C LEU A 387 13.58 2.06 -9.62
N LEU A 388 14.02 2.63 -8.50
CA LEU A 388 13.99 2.00 -7.19
C LEU A 388 12.68 2.35 -6.47
N LEU A 389 11.91 1.33 -6.09
CA LEU A 389 10.66 1.45 -5.35
C LEU A 389 10.85 0.94 -3.90
N LEU A 390 10.72 1.84 -2.92
CA LEU A 390 10.86 1.51 -1.50
C LEU A 390 9.52 1.74 -0.77
N ASP A 391 8.99 0.69 -0.13
CA ASP A 391 7.77 0.78 0.67
C ASP A 391 8.09 0.80 2.17
N GLU A 392 7.93 1.96 2.81
CA GLU A 392 8.15 2.23 4.24
C GLU A 392 9.49 1.66 4.80
N PRO A 393 10.65 1.99 4.20
CA PRO A 393 11.94 1.43 4.62
C PRO A 393 12.33 1.81 6.06
N SER A 394 11.79 2.91 6.61
CA SER A 394 12.09 3.40 7.96
C SER A 394 11.59 2.49 9.09
N ASN A 395 10.53 1.70 8.88
CA ASN A 395 9.80 1.02 9.96
C ASN A 395 10.59 -0.12 10.64
N MET A 396 11.67 -0.62 10.03
CA MET A 396 12.48 -1.72 10.57
C MET A 396 13.97 -1.35 10.73
N LEU A 397 14.30 -0.08 10.51
CA LEU A 397 15.66 0.42 10.58
C LEU A 397 15.88 1.17 11.90
N ASP A 398 17.09 1.05 12.43
CA ASP A 398 17.51 1.86 13.58
C ASP A 398 18.01 3.22 13.11
N VAL A 399 18.16 4.16 14.04
CA VAL A 399 18.63 5.53 13.76
C VAL A 399 19.93 5.56 12.94
N PRO A 400 20.98 4.75 13.23
CA PRO A 400 22.18 4.68 12.39
C PRO A 400 21.87 4.22 10.96
N SER A 401 21.12 3.14 10.77
CA SER A 401 20.83 2.60 9.43
C SER A 401 19.94 3.52 8.60
N ILE A 402 18.97 4.20 9.22
CA ILE A 402 18.15 5.22 8.54
C ILE A 402 19.02 6.38 8.07
N THR A 403 19.95 6.84 8.92
CA THR A 403 20.86 7.94 8.58
C THR A 403 21.79 7.55 7.43
N PHE A 404 22.36 6.34 7.47
CA PHE A 404 23.13 5.80 6.35
C PHE A 404 22.30 5.73 5.06
N LEU A 405 21.09 5.18 5.13
CA LEU A 405 20.20 5.07 3.99
C LEU A 405 19.86 6.45 3.40
N ALA A 406 19.53 7.42 4.26
CA ALA A 406 19.23 8.78 3.81
C ALA A 406 20.42 9.42 3.08
N ASN A 407 21.63 9.31 3.63
CA ASN A 407 22.85 9.83 3.02
C ASN A 407 23.17 9.11 1.70
N TYR A 408 23.01 7.78 1.66
CA TYR A 408 23.23 6.98 0.45
C TYR A 408 22.24 7.35 -0.66
N LEU A 409 20.96 7.51 -0.33
CA LEU A 409 19.92 7.88 -1.30
C LEU A 409 20.09 9.31 -1.82
N GLN A 410 20.67 10.24 -1.06
CA GLN A 410 20.96 11.60 -1.56
C GLN A 410 21.94 11.59 -2.75
N GLY A 411 22.91 10.68 -2.75
CA GLY A 411 23.89 10.49 -3.83
C GLY A 411 23.48 9.50 -4.91
N TYR A 412 22.26 8.93 -4.83
CA TYR A 412 21.83 7.86 -5.73
C TYR A 412 21.63 8.39 -7.17
N PRO A 413 22.21 7.73 -8.20
CA PRO A 413 22.24 8.24 -9.56
C PRO A 413 20.90 8.09 -10.32
N SER A 414 20.10 7.10 -9.94
CA SER A 414 18.86 6.72 -10.62
C SER A 414 17.61 7.29 -9.94
N THR A 415 16.43 6.98 -10.48
CA THR A 415 15.15 7.47 -9.95
C THR A 415 14.74 6.65 -8.73
N VAL A 416 14.29 7.33 -7.68
CA VAL A 416 13.85 6.67 -6.44
C VAL A 416 12.43 7.14 -6.12
N LEU A 417 11.52 6.21 -5.87
CA LEU A 417 10.19 6.47 -5.33
C LEU A 417 10.08 5.81 -3.96
N VAL A 418 10.01 6.62 -2.90
CA VAL A 418 9.90 6.15 -1.53
C VAL A 418 8.53 6.47 -0.97
N VAL A 419 7.84 5.46 -0.46
CA VAL A 419 6.72 5.63 0.45
C VAL A 419 7.29 5.65 1.87
N SER A 420 7.05 6.74 2.60
CA SER A 420 7.43 6.82 4.01
C SER A 420 6.47 7.72 4.77
N HIS A 421 6.24 7.40 6.04
CA HIS A 421 5.62 8.30 7.00
C HIS A 421 6.63 9.12 7.81
N ASP A 422 7.93 8.86 7.68
CA ASP A 422 8.97 9.58 8.40
C ASP A 422 9.25 10.94 7.73
N ARG A 423 8.89 12.00 8.45
CA ARG A 423 9.05 13.40 8.02
C ARG A 423 10.51 13.78 7.83
N ALA A 424 11.37 13.38 8.77
CA ALA A 424 12.78 13.75 8.74
C ALA A 424 13.49 13.07 7.57
N PHE A 425 13.19 11.79 7.36
CA PHE A 425 13.71 11.03 6.22
C PHE A 425 13.26 11.62 4.87
N LEU A 426 11.96 11.90 4.70
CA LEU A 426 11.46 12.51 3.47
C LEU A 426 12.04 13.91 3.24
N ASN A 427 12.28 14.67 4.30
CA ASN A 427 12.88 16.00 4.19
C ASN A 427 14.35 15.96 3.73
N GLU A 428 15.09 14.93 4.13
CA GLU A 428 16.50 14.72 3.76
C GLU A 428 16.67 14.09 2.36
N VAL A 429 15.76 13.18 1.96
CA VAL A 429 15.92 12.39 0.72
C VAL A 429 15.13 12.94 -0.47
N ALA A 430 13.88 13.37 -0.26
CA ALA A 430 12.98 13.69 -1.36
C ALA A 430 13.32 15.03 -2.02
N THR A 431 13.39 15.03 -3.36
CA THR A 431 13.47 16.25 -4.17
C THR A 431 12.07 16.76 -4.54
N ASP A 432 11.12 15.84 -4.65
CA ASP A 432 9.76 16.11 -5.08
C ASP A 432 8.79 15.24 -4.27
N ILE A 433 7.59 15.75 -4.01
CA ILE A 433 6.57 15.05 -3.23
C ILE A 433 5.37 14.75 -4.12
N VAL A 434 4.92 13.50 -4.10
CA VAL A 434 3.67 13.03 -4.70
C VAL A 434 2.69 12.79 -3.56
N HIS A 435 1.61 13.55 -3.53
CA HIS A 435 0.56 13.42 -2.51
C HIS A 435 -0.62 12.65 -3.09
N GLN A 436 -0.88 11.46 -2.56
CA GLN A 436 -2.04 10.66 -2.91
C GLN A 436 -3.21 11.02 -1.98
N HIS A 437 -4.29 11.51 -2.58
CA HIS A 437 -5.53 11.85 -1.88
C HIS A 437 -6.72 11.78 -2.84
N SER A 438 -7.91 11.45 -2.33
CA SER A 438 -9.17 11.49 -3.08
C SER A 438 -9.12 10.84 -4.47
N GLU A 439 -8.54 9.64 -4.55
CA GLU A 439 -8.34 8.86 -5.78
C GLU A 439 -7.46 9.55 -6.85
N ARG A 440 -6.64 10.53 -6.46
CA ARG A 440 -5.78 11.31 -7.35
C ARG A 440 -4.35 11.44 -6.81
N LEU A 441 -3.45 11.87 -7.68
CA LEU A 441 -2.05 12.16 -7.36
C LEU A 441 -1.76 13.63 -7.63
N ASP A 442 -1.43 14.38 -6.59
CA ASP A 442 -0.98 15.76 -6.70
C ASP A 442 0.55 15.83 -6.64
N TYR A 443 1.14 16.56 -7.58
CA TYR A 443 2.59 16.67 -7.68
C TYR A 443 3.12 18.01 -7.19
N TYR A 444 4.12 17.96 -6.31
CA TYR A 444 4.81 19.12 -5.73
C TYR A 444 6.28 19.08 -6.11
N LYS A 445 6.66 19.93 -7.07
CA LYS A 445 8.01 20.00 -7.63
C LYS A 445 8.99 20.75 -6.72
N GLY A 446 10.21 20.23 -6.56
CA GLY A 446 11.31 20.92 -5.87
C GLY A 446 11.01 21.28 -4.41
N ALA A 447 10.15 20.49 -3.77
CA ALA A 447 9.66 20.72 -2.42
C ALA A 447 10.11 19.57 -1.53
N ASN A 448 10.79 19.89 -0.43
CA ASN A 448 10.97 18.96 0.68
C ASN A 448 9.63 18.79 1.44
N PHE A 449 9.56 17.83 2.38
CA PHE A 449 8.31 17.54 3.09
C PHE A 449 7.72 18.78 3.79
N GLU A 450 8.55 19.61 4.42
CA GLU A 450 8.09 20.81 5.14
C GLU A 450 7.47 21.85 4.20
N SER A 451 8.11 22.15 3.08
CA SER A 451 7.58 23.11 2.09
C SER A 451 6.31 22.60 1.42
N PHE A 452 6.22 21.29 1.15
CA PHE A 452 4.99 20.64 0.70
C PHE A 452 3.87 20.84 1.73
N TYR A 453 4.13 20.53 3.01
CA TYR A 453 3.12 20.61 4.06
C TYR A 453 2.61 22.05 4.25
N ALA A 454 3.52 23.04 4.29
CA ALA A 454 3.17 24.45 4.35
C ALA A 454 2.32 24.89 3.15
N THR A 455 2.72 24.52 1.93
CA THR A 455 1.98 24.85 0.70
C THR A 455 0.59 24.20 0.68
N LYS A 456 0.49 22.94 1.12
CA LYS A 456 -0.78 22.21 1.25
C LYS A 456 -1.70 22.91 2.25
N GLU A 457 -1.19 23.29 3.42
CA GLU A 457 -1.97 24.02 4.42
C GLU A 457 -2.45 25.38 3.92
N GLU A 458 -1.61 26.14 3.21
CA GLU A 458 -1.98 27.43 2.65
C GLU A 458 -3.05 27.29 1.57
N ARG A 459 -2.88 26.34 0.64
CA ARG A 459 -3.91 26.03 -0.39
C ARG A 459 -5.24 25.67 0.26
N ARG A 460 -5.20 24.87 1.34
CA ARG A 460 -6.39 24.51 2.11
C ARG A 460 -7.05 25.71 2.79
N LYS A 461 -6.27 26.53 3.49
CA LYS A 461 -6.78 27.75 4.17
C LYS A 461 -7.40 28.71 3.16
N MET A 462 -6.81 28.84 1.96
CA MET A 462 -7.36 29.63 0.86
C MET A 462 -8.67 29.03 0.34
N ALA A 463 -8.70 27.74 0.02
CA ALA A 463 -9.90 27.04 -0.47
C ALA A 463 -11.06 27.12 0.54
N LYS A 464 -10.78 26.96 1.85
CA LYS A 464 -11.76 27.10 2.92
C LYS A 464 -12.35 28.50 3.00
N ARG A 465 -11.50 29.54 2.95
CA ARG A 465 -11.96 30.94 2.96
C ARG A 465 -12.78 31.28 1.72
N GLU A 466 -12.38 30.78 0.54
CA GLU A 466 -13.12 30.97 -0.70
C GLU A 466 -14.50 30.30 -0.65
N TYR A 467 -14.55 29.06 -0.17
CA TYR A 467 -15.79 28.32 0.05
C TYR A 467 -16.72 29.03 1.04
N GLU A 468 -16.21 29.43 2.21
CA GLU A 468 -16.98 30.16 3.24
C GLU A 468 -17.53 31.48 2.70
N LYS A 469 -16.71 32.24 1.94
CA LYS A 469 -17.12 33.49 1.31
C LYS A 469 -18.23 33.27 0.29
N GLN A 470 -18.10 32.23 -0.55
CA GLN A 470 -19.11 31.91 -1.56
C GLN A 470 -20.41 31.43 -0.91
N MET A 471 -20.32 30.59 0.13
CA MET A 471 -21.47 30.12 0.89
C MET A 471 -22.19 31.26 1.61
N ALA A 472 -21.45 32.21 2.19
CA ALA A 472 -22.03 33.41 2.79
C ALA A 472 -22.73 34.29 1.75
N GLU A 473 -22.14 34.49 0.56
CA GLU A 473 -22.78 35.24 -0.53
C GLU A 473 -24.05 34.53 -1.01
N ARG A 474 -24.01 33.20 -1.16
CA ARG A 474 -25.18 32.37 -1.51
C ARG A 474 -26.27 32.47 -0.46
N ALA A 475 -25.94 32.34 0.82
CA ALA A 475 -26.90 32.46 1.93
C ALA A 475 -27.53 33.86 1.98
N HIS A 476 -26.74 34.91 1.76
CA HIS A 476 -27.24 36.28 1.71
C HIS A 476 -28.18 36.52 0.51
N LEU A 477 -27.82 36.03 -0.68
CA LEU A 477 -28.70 36.09 -1.86
C LEU A 477 -29.99 35.29 -1.63
N GLN A 478 -29.90 34.10 -1.04
CA GLN A 478 -31.04 33.25 -0.72
C GLN A 478 -31.99 33.92 0.29
N ALA A 479 -31.46 34.47 1.38
CA ALA A 479 -32.26 35.20 2.37
C ALA A 479 -32.98 36.42 1.78
N PHE A 480 -32.35 37.12 0.83
CA PHE A 480 -33.00 38.21 0.10
C PHE A 480 -34.11 37.69 -0.83
N ILE A 481 -33.85 36.60 -1.56
CA ILE A 481 -34.84 35.97 -2.43
C ILE A 481 -36.04 35.54 -1.59
N ASP A 482 -35.84 34.81 -0.51
CA ASP A 482 -36.92 34.29 0.34
C ASP A 482 -37.76 35.41 0.96
N LYS A 483 -37.12 36.51 1.36
CA LYS A 483 -37.81 37.68 1.95
C LYS A 483 -38.61 38.49 0.94
N PHE A 484 -38.16 38.59 -0.32
CA PHE A 484 -38.76 39.49 -1.32
C PHE A 484 -39.42 38.79 -2.51
N ARG A 485 -39.46 37.45 -2.54
CA ARG A 485 -40.08 36.64 -3.60
C ARG A 485 -41.55 36.97 -3.84
N TYR A 486 -42.28 37.31 -2.78
CA TYR A 486 -43.72 37.58 -2.83
C TYR A 486 -44.08 39.07 -2.87
N ASN A 487 -43.08 39.97 -2.88
CA ASN A 487 -43.31 41.40 -2.94
C ASN A 487 -43.24 41.91 -4.39
N ALA A 488 -44.38 42.36 -4.93
CA ALA A 488 -44.52 42.82 -6.31
C ALA A 488 -43.54 43.95 -6.70
N ALA A 489 -43.20 44.85 -5.76
CA ALA A 489 -42.33 45.99 -6.05
C ALA A 489 -40.84 45.61 -6.22
N LYS A 490 -40.38 44.50 -5.62
CA LYS A 490 -38.98 44.04 -5.66
C LYS A 490 -38.79 42.73 -6.42
N SER A 491 -39.82 42.27 -7.13
CA SER A 491 -39.83 40.99 -7.84
C SER A 491 -38.80 40.92 -8.97
N SER A 492 -38.54 42.02 -9.69
CA SER A 492 -37.52 42.07 -10.75
C SER A 492 -36.09 41.93 -10.19
N GLU A 493 -35.81 42.54 -9.04
CA GLU A 493 -34.52 42.45 -8.36
C GLU A 493 -34.28 41.06 -7.78
N ALA A 494 -35.33 40.44 -7.21
CA ALA A 494 -35.29 39.05 -6.75
C ALA A 494 -35.02 38.08 -7.92
N GLN A 495 -35.67 38.25 -9.08
CA GLN A 495 -35.41 37.45 -10.29
C GLN A 495 -33.98 37.61 -10.82
N SER A 496 -33.41 38.81 -10.78
CA SER A 496 -32.01 39.03 -11.17
C SER A 496 -31.04 38.30 -10.26
N ARG A 497 -31.31 38.27 -8.94
CA ARG A 497 -30.49 37.56 -7.95
C ARG A 497 -30.65 36.05 -8.03
N ILE A 498 -31.84 35.54 -8.39
CA ILE A 498 -32.06 34.10 -8.70
C ILE A 498 -31.16 33.68 -9.87
N LYS A 499 -31.15 34.44 -10.97
CA LYS A 499 -30.25 34.16 -12.10
C LYS A 499 -28.77 34.25 -11.73
N LYS A 500 -28.41 35.19 -10.84
CA LYS A 500 -27.03 35.29 -10.32
C LYS A 500 -26.65 34.06 -9.50
N LEU A 501 -27.57 33.56 -8.68
CA LEU A 501 -27.39 32.35 -7.88
C LEU A 501 -27.23 31.10 -8.77
N GLU A 502 -28.05 30.95 -9.80
CA GLU A 502 -27.99 29.83 -10.77
C GLU A 502 -26.68 29.83 -11.59
N ARG A 503 -26.11 31.01 -11.84
CA ARG A 503 -24.86 31.16 -12.62
C ARG A 503 -23.60 30.98 -11.77
N MET A 504 -23.69 31.01 -10.44
CA MET A 504 -22.54 30.79 -9.57
C MET A 504 -22.14 29.31 -9.60
N PRO A 505 -20.88 28.99 -9.93
CA PRO A 505 -20.41 27.60 -9.91
C PRO A 505 -20.56 27.02 -8.51
N VAL A 506 -21.07 25.80 -8.41
CA VAL A 506 -21.10 25.06 -7.14
C VAL A 506 -19.66 24.67 -6.82
N LEU A 507 -19.03 25.38 -5.89
CA LEU A 507 -17.80 24.91 -5.28
C LEU A 507 -18.12 23.69 -4.43
N GLU A 508 -17.35 22.63 -4.62
CA GLU A 508 -17.37 21.49 -3.71
C GLU A 508 -16.81 21.95 -2.35
N ALA A 509 -17.36 21.39 -1.27
CA ALA A 509 -16.83 21.66 0.05
C ALA A 509 -15.36 21.21 0.09
N PRO A 510 -14.43 22.04 0.61
CA PRO A 510 -13.06 21.60 0.81
C PRO A 510 -13.08 20.35 1.70
N GLU A 511 -12.22 19.39 1.38
CA GLU A 511 -12.10 18.14 2.13
C GLU A 511 -11.93 18.44 3.61
N SER A 512 -12.82 17.89 4.44
CA SER A 512 -12.71 18.00 5.89
C SER A 512 -11.53 17.14 6.32
N GLU A 513 -10.53 17.77 6.93
CA GLU A 513 -9.42 17.04 7.54
C GLU A 513 -9.98 16.10 8.60
N TYR A 514 -9.63 14.83 8.48
CA TYR A 514 -9.92 13.85 9.51
C TYR A 514 -8.98 14.11 10.68
N VAL A 515 -9.32 15.09 11.53
CA VAL A 515 -8.48 15.39 12.69
C VAL A 515 -8.71 14.31 13.73
N VAL A 516 -7.77 13.36 13.76
CA VAL A 516 -7.67 12.37 14.83
C VAL A 516 -7.31 13.13 16.11
N HIS A 517 -8.14 12.98 17.13
CA HIS A 517 -7.80 13.42 18.48
C HIS A 517 -7.65 12.16 19.30
N PHE A 518 -6.53 12.00 20.00
CA PHE A 518 -6.40 10.95 21.01
C PHE A 518 -6.63 11.57 22.37
N GLN A 519 -7.36 10.86 23.22
CA GLN A 519 -7.61 11.29 24.59
C GLN A 519 -7.36 10.13 25.56
N PHE A 520 -6.33 10.29 26.38
CA PHE A 520 -6.09 9.40 27.52
C PHE A 520 -6.89 9.87 28.74
N PRO A 521 -7.33 8.95 29.61
CA PRO A 521 -8.04 9.29 30.83
C PRO A 521 -7.13 10.03 31.83
N GLU A 522 -7.75 10.78 32.74
CA GLU A 522 -7.06 11.38 33.88
C GLU A 522 -6.51 10.31 34.82
N VAL A 523 -5.36 10.58 35.42
CA VAL A 523 -4.61 9.60 36.22
C VAL A 523 -4.86 9.82 37.72
N GLU A 524 -5.15 8.72 38.43
CA GLU A 524 -5.26 8.74 39.89
C GLU A 524 -3.88 9.01 40.52
N LYS A 525 -3.82 9.93 41.49
CA LYS A 525 -2.55 10.25 42.15
C LYS A 525 -2.09 9.10 43.05
N ILE A 526 -0.85 8.64 42.84
CA ILE A 526 -0.18 7.63 43.66
C ILE A 526 1.03 8.27 44.35
N SER A 527 1.30 7.88 45.61
CA SER A 527 2.49 8.29 46.35
C SER A 527 3.73 7.52 45.88
N PRO A 528 4.89 8.18 45.67
CA PRO A 528 6.16 7.51 45.39
C PRO A 528 6.58 6.51 46.50
N PRO A 529 7.41 5.49 46.20
CA PRO A 529 8.01 5.16 44.89
C PRO A 529 7.02 4.47 43.94
N ILE A 530 7.14 4.74 42.63
CA ILE A 530 6.19 4.25 41.62
C ILE A 530 6.71 2.95 40.97
N VAL A 531 7.79 3.03 40.19
CA VAL A 531 8.55 1.86 39.71
C VAL A 531 10.04 2.18 39.77
N GLN A 532 10.82 1.31 40.40
CA GLN A 532 12.26 1.44 40.50
C GLN A 532 12.92 0.10 40.20
N MET A 533 13.91 0.13 39.32
CA MET A 533 14.83 -0.97 39.02
C MET A 533 16.17 -0.64 39.66
N THR A 534 16.73 -1.58 40.43
CA THR A 534 18.03 -1.42 41.10
C THR A 534 18.91 -2.63 40.83
N GLU A 535 20.09 -2.37 40.27
CA GLU A 535 21.14 -3.35 39.93
C GLU A 535 20.58 -4.56 39.15
N VAL A 536 19.69 -4.31 38.18
CA VAL A 536 18.97 -5.40 37.49
C VAL A 536 19.86 -6.08 36.45
N PHE A 537 19.94 -7.41 36.53
CA PHE A 537 20.59 -8.28 35.54
C PHE A 537 19.58 -9.21 34.88
N PHE A 538 19.69 -9.38 33.57
CA PHE A 538 18.84 -10.31 32.83
C PHE A 538 19.53 -10.88 31.59
N GLY A 539 19.31 -12.16 31.30
CA GLY A 539 19.71 -12.81 30.05
C GLY A 539 18.77 -13.97 29.71
N TYR A 540 18.42 -14.12 28.44
CA TYR A 540 17.57 -15.23 27.97
C TYR A 540 18.24 -16.60 28.15
N THR A 541 19.57 -16.64 28.08
CA THR A 541 20.41 -17.80 28.37
C THR A 541 21.34 -17.46 29.51
N LYS A 542 21.57 -18.43 30.43
CA LYS A 542 22.43 -18.24 31.61
C LYS A 542 23.84 -17.76 31.25
N ASP A 543 24.35 -18.15 30.09
CA ASP A 543 25.73 -17.90 29.65
C ASP A 543 25.92 -16.54 28.94
N LYS A 544 24.83 -15.85 28.58
CA LYS A 544 24.87 -14.55 27.89
C LYS A 544 23.90 -13.55 28.54
N PRO A 545 24.34 -12.80 29.57
CA PRO A 545 23.55 -11.70 30.12
C PRO A 545 23.38 -10.61 29.06
N LEU A 546 22.13 -10.27 28.76
CA LEU A 546 21.76 -9.21 27.82
C LEU A 546 21.80 -7.84 28.50
N LEU A 547 21.32 -7.76 29.74
CA LEU A 547 21.28 -6.56 30.57
C LEU A 547 22.10 -6.79 31.84
N LYS A 548 22.91 -5.80 32.20
CA LYS A 548 23.81 -5.80 33.34
C LYS A 548 23.65 -4.46 34.05
N ASP A 549 23.46 -4.53 35.36
CA ASP A 549 23.48 -3.37 36.25
C ASP A 549 22.57 -2.23 35.79
N VAL A 550 21.30 -2.55 35.53
CA VAL A 550 20.31 -1.58 35.05
C VAL A 550 19.62 -0.91 36.24
N ASP A 551 19.90 0.39 36.40
CA ASP A 551 19.21 1.28 37.34
C ASP A 551 18.26 2.21 36.58
N LEU A 552 16.97 2.17 36.90
CA LEU A 552 15.95 3.01 36.27
C LEU A 552 14.88 3.38 37.29
N ASP A 553 14.68 4.68 37.51
CA ASP A 553 13.58 5.20 38.33
C ASP A 553 12.54 5.87 37.42
N VAL A 554 11.28 5.42 37.52
CA VAL A 554 10.16 5.95 36.74
C VAL A 554 9.11 6.49 37.68
N GLN A 555 8.88 7.80 37.59
CA GLN A 555 7.90 8.55 38.37
C GLN A 555 6.65 8.89 37.53
N LEU A 556 5.59 9.43 38.16
CA LEU A 556 4.35 9.78 37.46
C LEU A 556 4.50 10.95 36.49
N ASP A 557 5.46 11.84 36.69
CA ASP A 557 5.77 12.96 35.80
C ASP A 557 6.91 12.63 34.82
N SER A 558 7.49 11.42 34.92
CA SER A 558 8.61 11.02 34.08
C SER A 558 8.20 10.91 32.61
N ARG A 559 9.07 11.42 31.74
CA ARG A 559 8.97 11.34 30.29
C ARG A 559 10.29 10.80 29.75
N ILE A 560 10.36 9.49 29.65
CA ILE A 560 11.59 8.75 29.37
C ILE A 560 11.54 8.20 27.95
N GLY A 561 12.51 8.61 27.12
CA GLY A 561 12.76 8.03 25.81
C GLY A 561 13.95 7.06 25.87
N ILE A 562 13.74 5.78 25.56
CA ILE A 562 14.81 4.78 25.50
C ILE A 562 15.25 4.62 24.04
N VAL A 563 16.53 4.88 23.78
CA VAL A 563 17.14 4.82 22.45
C VAL A 563 18.33 3.84 22.44
N GLY A 564 18.65 3.29 21.29
CA GLY A 564 19.76 2.33 21.14
C GLY A 564 19.63 1.49 19.87
N PRO A 565 20.66 0.70 19.52
CA PRO A 565 20.63 -0.16 18.34
C PRO A 565 19.59 -1.27 18.46
N ASN A 566 19.22 -1.89 17.34
CA ASN A 566 18.27 -3.00 17.34
C ASN A 566 18.91 -4.25 17.96
N GLY A 567 18.17 -4.91 18.86
CA GLY A 567 18.70 -6.04 19.64
C GLY A 567 19.53 -5.66 20.87
N ALA A 568 19.64 -4.36 21.23
CA ALA A 568 20.33 -3.92 22.45
C ALA A 568 19.64 -4.36 23.76
N GLY A 569 18.35 -4.76 23.69
CA GLY A 569 17.55 -5.14 24.86
C GLY A 569 16.47 -4.12 25.25
N LYS A 570 16.17 -3.11 24.42
CA LYS A 570 15.12 -2.08 24.66
C LYS A 570 13.78 -2.69 25.09
N THR A 571 13.20 -3.55 24.24
CA THR A 571 11.97 -4.29 24.54
C THR A 571 12.10 -5.17 25.80
N THR A 572 13.29 -5.72 26.05
CA THR A 572 13.53 -6.54 27.26
C THR A 572 13.48 -5.69 28.53
N VAL A 573 14.00 -4.46 28.52
CA VAL A 573 13.87 -3.49 29.62
C VAL A 573 12.39 -3.18 29.87
N LEU A 574 11.61 -2.92 28.82
CA LEU A 574 10.16 -2.67 28.94
C LEU A 574 9.41 -3.87 29.52
N LYS A 575 9.79 -5.10 29.12
CA LYS A 575 9.21 -6.34 29.65
C LYS A 575 9.56 -6.60 31.12
N LEU A 576 10.76 -6.20 31.55
CA LEU A 576 11.15 -6.23 32.96
C LEU A 576 10.33 -5.21 33.77
N LEU A 577 10.19 -3.98 33.24
CA LEU A 577 9.42 -2.90 33.89
C LEU A 577 7.93 -3.24 34.03
N THR A 578 7.37 -3.96 33.05
CA THR A 578 5.97 -4.43 33.08
C THR A 578 5.78 -5.75 33.84
N ASN A 579 6.84 -6.27 34.48
CA ASN A 579 6.85 -7.53 35.24
C ASN A 579 6.46 -8.78 34.41
N GLN A 580 6.65 -8.73 33.09
CA GLN A 580 6.48 -9.89 32.19
C GLN A 580 7.69 -10.82 32.24
N LEU A 581 8.86 -10.27 32.56
CA LEU A 581 10.11 -11.00 32.77
C LEU A 581 10.58 -10.78 34.19
N GLN A 582 11.14 -11.82 34.80
CA GLN A 582 11.77 -11.72 36.12
C GLN A 582 13.28 -11.48 35.96
N PRO A 583 13.85 -10.56 36.74
CA PRO A 583 15.29 -10.33 36.74
C PRO A 583 16.02 -11.56 37.27
N THR A 584 17.21 -11.85 36.71
CA THR A 584 18.08 -12.93 37.20
C THR A 584 18.80 -12.52 38.49
N LYS A 585 19.17 -11.24 38.60
CA LYS A 585 19.68 -10.58 39.81
C LYS A 585 19.17 -9.14 39.86
N GLY A 586 19.23 -8.52 41.03
CA GLY A 586 18.69 -7.17 41.28
C GLY A 586 17.24 -7.20 41.74
N LEU A 587 16.69 -6.01 42.01
CA LEU A 587 15.33 -5.83 42.54
C LEU A 587 14.53 -4.88 41.65
N ILE A 588 13.28 -5.27 41.36
CA ILE A 588 12.28 -4.38 40.75
C ILE A 588 11.20 -4.13 41.80
N SER A 589 11.09 -2.88 42.25
CA SER A 589 10.09 -2.44 43.22
C SER A 589 9.00 -1.64 42.49
N ALA A 590 7.75 -2.02 42.65
CA ALA A 590 6.61 -1.32 42.06
C ALA A 590 5.50 -1.10 43.10
N HIS A 591 4.81 0.02 43.02
CA HIS A 591 3.69 0.32 43.91
C HIS A 591 2.53 -0.65 43.68
N SER A 592 1.89 -1.14 44.75
CA SER A 592 0.86 -2.21 44.68
C SER A 592 -0.40 -1.84 43.89
N ARG A 593 -0.77 -0.56 43.85
CA ARG A 593 -1.91 -0.04 43.07
C ARG A 593 -1.53 0.45 41.67
N LEU A 594 -0.27 0.28 41.27
CA LEU A 594 0.20 0.74 39.98
C LEU A 594 -0.49 -0.05 38.86
N ARG A 595 -0.92 0.69 37.83
CA ARG A 595 -1.45 0.12 36.58
C ARG A 595 -0.55 0.60 35.45
N ILE A 596 0.07 -0.34 34.74
CA ILE A 596 0.94 -0.04 33.62
C ILE A 596 0.21 -0.43 32.34
N GLY A 597 0.02 0.53 31.44
CA GLY A 597 -0.47 0.27 30.10
C GLY A 597 0.71 -0.02 29.19
N PHE A 598 0.84 -1.26 28.72
CA PHE A 598 1.91 -1.67 27.80
C PHE A 598 1.41 -1.78 26.36
N PHE A 599 1.94 -0.96 25.48
CA PHE A 599 1.78 -1.07 24.03
C PHE A 599 3.01 -1.75 23.44
N ALA A 600 2.84 -2.97 22.95
CA ALA A 600 3.91 -3.75 22.34
C ALA A 600 3.92 -3.58 20.82
N GLN A 601 5.07 -3.81 20.18
CA GLN A 601 5.17 -3.82 18.72
C GLN A 601 4.19 -4.82 18.05
N HIS A 602 3.97 -5.99 18.68
CA HIS A 602 3.04 -7.03 18.22
C HIS A 602 1.66 -6.97 18.91
N HIS A 603 1.28 -5.85 19.54
CA HIS A 603 0.02 -5.78 20.29
C HIS A 603 -1.23 -5.93 19.41
N VAL A 604 -1.08 -5.66 18.10
CA VAL A 604 -2.10 -5.93 17.09
C VAL A 604 -2.39 -7.44 16.95
N ASP A 605 -1.41 -8.30 17.17
CA ASP A 605 -1.56 -9.76 17.07
C ASP A 605 -2.32 -10.36 18.28
N ALA A 606 -2.39 -9.62 19.39
CA ALA A 606 -3.20 -9.99 20.55
C ALA A 606 -4.71 -9.70 20.34
N LEU A 607 -5.06 -8.97 19.28
CA LEU A 607 -6.45 -8.65 18.95
C LEU A 607 -7.12 -9.85 18.25
N ASP A 608 -8.37 -10.14 18.63
CA ASP A 608 -9.16 -11.19 17.99
C ASP A 608 -9.68 -10.72 16.62
N MET A 609 -8.96 -11.11 15.56
CA MET A 609 -9.22 -10.74 14.17
C MET A 609 -10.63 -11.11 13.69
N THR A 610 -11.27 -12.10 14.31
CA THR A 610 -12.58 -12.60 13.89
C THR A 610 -13.75 -11.75 14.39
N THR A 611 -13.51 -10.94 15.42
CA THR A 611 -14.53 -10.11 16.08
C THR A 611 -14.44 -8.64 15.66
N SER A 612 -15.48 -7.86 15.94
CA SER A 612 -15.46 -6.41 15.72
C SER A 612 -14.80 -5.68 16.89
N ALA A 613 -14.29 -4.46 16.65
CA ALA A 613 -13.65 -3.65 17.68
C ALA A 613 -14.56 -3.40 18.88
N VAL A 614 -15.83 -3.05 18.63
CA VAL A 614 -16.83 -2.83 19.69
C VAL A 614 -17.08 -4.13 20.47
N SER A 615 -17.29 -5.25 19.77
CA SER A 615 -17.54 -6.54 20.42
C SER A 615 -16.36 -7.02 21.25
N PHE A 616 -15.14 -6.78 20.78
CA PHE A 616 -13.92 -7.10 21.52
C PHE A 616 -13.81 -6.28 22.81
N MET A 617 -14.04 -4.97 22.74
CA MET A 617 -14.02 -4.11 23.93
C MET A 617 -15.12 -4.48 24.93
N ALA A 618 -16.32 -4.80 24.46
CA ALA A 618 -17.42 -5.26 25.31
C ALA A 618 -17.12 -6.60 25.99
N LYS A 619 -16.43 -7.52 25.30
CA LYS A 619 -16.01 -8.81 25.86
C LYS A 619 -14.89 -8.67 26.88
N THR A 620 -13.88 -7.85 26.59
CA THR A 620 -12.68 -7.70 27.43
C THR A 620 -12.90 -6.80 28.63
N TYR A 621 -13.71 -5.73 28.47
CA TYR A 621 -13.96 -4.73 29.51
C TYR A 621 -15.46 -4.54 29.76
N PRO A 622 -16.18 -5.56 30.24
CA PRO A 622 -17.64 -5.49 30.39
C PRO A 622 -18.07 -4.36 31.32
N GLY A 623 -19.20 -3.71 31.01
CA GLY A 623 -19.81 -2.71 31.89
C GLY A 623 -20.23 -1.40 31.21
N LYS A 624 -19.90 -1.21 29.93
CA LYS A 624 -20.38 -0.07 29.12
C LYS A 624 -21.31 -0.55 28.02
N SER A 625 -22.11 0.37 27.48
CA SER A 625 -22.96 0.11 26.32
C SER A 625 -22.17 0.15 25.01
N ASP A 626 -22.69 -0.50 23.97
CA ASP A 626 -22.11 -0.44 22.61
C ASP A 626 -21.94 0.99 22.10
N GLU A 627 -22.86 1.90 22.45
CA GLU A 627 -22.77 3.31 22.06
C GLU A 627 -21.60 4.02 22.73
N GLU A 628 -21.33 3.72 24.00
CA GLU A 628 -20.19 4.27 24.74
C GLU A 628 -18.86 3.74 24.20
N TYR A 629 -18.76 2.46 23.85
CA TYR A 629 -17.56 1.93 23.18
C TYR A 629 -17.36 2.56 21.81
N ARG A 630 -18.43 2.81 21.04
CA ARG A 630 -18.32 3.54 19.77
C ARG A 630 -17.87 4.98 19.96
N ARG A 631 -18.40 5.68 20.97
CA ARG A 631 -17.96 7.04 21.29
C ARG A 631 -16.49 7.06 21.71
N HIS A 632 -16.08 6.07 22.50
CA HIS A 632 -14.71 5.88 22.93
C HIS A 632 -13.77 5.59 21.75
N LEU A 633 -14.13 4.67 20.84
CA LEU A 633 -13.40 4.43 19.60
C LEU A 633 -13.34 5.68 18.70
N GLY A 634 -14.41 6.47 18.68
CA GLY A 634 -14.45 7.77 18.00
C GLY A 634 -13.38 8.74 18.52
N ALA A 635 -13.12 8.73 19.82
CA ALA A 635 -12.04 9.50 20.46
C ALA A 635 -10.62 8.95 20.20
N PHE A 636 -10.48 7.92 19.36
CA PHE A 636 -9.20 7.44 18.82
C PHE A 636 -9.21 7.45 17.29
N GLY A 637 -10.13 8.17 16.66
CA GLY A 637 -10.21 8.26 15.20
C GLY A 637 -10.71 6.97 14.53
N ILE A 638 -11.63 6.26 15.17
CA ILE A 638 -12.40 5.16 14.57
C ILE A 638 -13.89 5.55 14.61
N THR A 639 -14.38 6.08 13.50
CA THR A 639 -15.74 6.62 13.39
C THR A 639 -16.63 5.78 12.50
N GLY A 640 -17.95 5.94 12.64
CA GLY A 640 -18.94 5.34 11.73
C GLY A 640 -19.00 3.82 11.84
N THR A 641 -19.08 3.14 10.69
CA THR A 641 -19.24 1.68 10.59
C THR A 641 -17.94 0.90 10.80
N THR A 642 -16.78 1.57 10.76
CA THR A 642 -15.47 0.92 10.88
C THR A 642 -15.32 0.15 12.21
N GLY A 643 -15.86 0.69 13.31
CA GLY A 643 -15.83 -0.01 14.61
C GLY A 643 -16.68 -1.29 14.68
N LEU A 644 -17.60 -1.49 13.71
CA LEU A 644 -18.46 -2.67 13.60
C LEU A 644 -17.93 -3.71 12.63
N GLN A 645 -16.96 -3.36 11.79
CA GLN A 645 -16.29 -4.30 10.91
C GLN A 645 -15.42 -5.26 11.73
N LYS A 646 -15.23 -6.46 11.19
CA LYS A 646 -14.27 -7.42 11.77
C LYS A 646 -12.88 -6.83 11.72
N MET A 647 -12.09 -7.09 12.76
CA MET A 647 -10.74 -6.56 12.87
C MET A 647 -9.82 -7.01 11.74
N GLU A 648 -10.05 -8.18 11.13
CA GLU A 648 -9.30 -8.68 9.96
C GLU A 648 -9.24 -7.65 8.81
N PHE A 649 -10.36 -6.97 8.51
CA PHE A 649 -10.46 -5.99 7.42
C PHE A 649 -9.93 -4.60 7.77
N LEU A 650 -9.56 -4.35 9.03
CA LEU A 650 -8.99 -3.08 9.43
C LEU A 650 -7.53 -2.97 8.96
N SER A 651 -7.15 -1.77 8.52
CA SER A 651 -5.74 -1.46 8.23
C SER A 651 -4.89 -1.56 9.50
N GLY A 652 -3.57 -1.75 9.36
CA GLY A 652 -2.64 -1.78 10.49
C GLY A 652 -2.77 -0.56 11.41
N GLY A 653 -2.89 0.64 10.84
CA GLY A 653 -3.08 1.87 11.62
C GLY A 653 -4.42 1.95 12.36
N GLN A 654 -5.50 1.45 11.74
CA GLN A 654 -6.79 1.32 12.44
C GLN A 654 -6.70 0.30 13.59
N LYS A 655 -6.02 -0.83 13.39
CA LYS A 655 -5.77 -1.81 14.46
C LYS A 655 -4.96 -1.20 15.62
N SER A 656 -3.91 -0.44 15.32
CA SER A 656 -3.14 0.29 16.35
C SER A 656 -4.02 1.29 17.11
N ARG A 657 -4.90 2.03 16.43
CA ARG A 657 -5.87 2.94 17.07
C ARG A 657 -6.85 2.20 18.00
N VAL A 658 -7.35 1.03 17.59
CA VAL A 658 -8.16 0.16 18.48
C VAL A 658 -7.35 -0.25 19.70
N ALA A 659 -6.10 -0.65 19.51
CA ALA A 659 -5.23 -1.05 20.62
C ALA A 659 -4.99 0.10 21.62
N PHE A 660 -4.75 1.34 21.15
CA PHE A 660 -4.69 2.52 22.02
C PHE A 660 -6.01 2.79 22.74
N ALA A 661 -7.15 2.58 22.08
CA ALA A 661 -8.45 2.69 22.72
C ALA A 661 -8.68 1.59 23.79
N CYS A 662 -8.20 0.38 23.57
CA CYS A 662 -8.24 -0.67 24.60
C CYS A 662 -7.32 -0.30 25.79
N LEU A 663 -6.14 0.25 25.50
CA LEU A 663 -5.17 0.68 26.50
C LEU A 663 -5.75 1.76 27.42
N SER A 664 -6.44 2.76 26.86
CA SER A 664 -7.03 3.84 27.64
C SER A 664 -8.16 3.35 28.56
N LEU A 665 -8.88 2.27 28.22
CA LEU A 665 -9.89 1.68 29.11
C LEU A 665 -9.30 1.09 30.40
N THR A 666 -8.01 0.76 30.43
CA THR A 666 -7.34 0.23 31.63
C THR A 666 -7.02 1.28 32.67
N ASN A 667 -7.25 2.57 32.37
CA ASN A 667 -6.88 3.73 33.20
C ASN A 667 -5.43 3.61 33.73
N PRO A 668 -4.43 3.52 32.83
CA PRO A 668 -3.05 3.31 33.24
C PRO A 668 -2.47 4.55 33.94
N HIS A 669 -1.58 4.32 34.90
CA HIS A 669 -0.81 5.38 35.56
C HIS A 669 0.52 5.64 34.84
N ILE A 670 1.11 4.59 34.28
CA ILE A 670 2.29 4.68 33.42
C ILE A 670 1.94 4.05 32.07
N LEU A 671 2.26 4.76 30.99
CA LEU A 671 2.23 4.26 29.62
C LEU A 671 3.63 3.81 29.22
N VAL A 672 3.73 2.56 28.78
CA VAL A 672 4.96 1.97 28.26
C VAL A 672 4.73 1.64 26.79
N LEU A 673 5.42 2.34 25.89
CA LEU A 673 5.19 2.26 24.45
C LEU A 673 6.44 1.71 23.74
N ASP A 674 6.31 0.56 23.09
CA ASP A 674 7.38 -0.04 22.29
C ASP A 674 7.12 0.21 20.80
N GLU A 675 7.86 1.15 20.20
CA GLU A 675 7.74 1.62 18.82
C GLU A 675 6.29 1.96 18.41
N PRO A 676 5.64 2.94 19.10
CA PRO A 676 4.25 3.31 18.82
C PRO A 676 4.05 3.92 17.42
N SER A 677 5.13 4.36 16.77
CA SER A 677 5.14 4.85 15.39
C SER A 677 4.79 3.77 14.37
N ASN A 678 4.99 2.50 14.71
CA ASN A 678 4.75 1.42 13.77
C ASN A 678 3.27 1.34 13.39
N HIS A 679 3.00 1.50 12.10
CA HIS A 679 1.68 1.47 11.46
C HIS A 679 0.76 2.68 11.71
N LEU A 680 1.18 3.69 12.49
CA LEU A 680 0.44 4.95 12.56
C LEU A 680 0.80 5.86 11.36
N ASP A 681 -0.21 6.55 10.85
CA ASP A 681 -0.02 7.59 9.85
C ASP A 681 0.44 8.90 10.49
N ILE A 682 0.89 9.83 9.65
CA ILE A 682 1.38 11.16 10.06
C ILE A 682 0.37 11.90 10.96
N GLU A 683 -0.93 11.81 10.65
CA GLU A 683 -2.01 12.42 11.42
C GLU A 683 -2.24 11.73 12.78
N GLY A 684 -2.21 10.39 12.81
CA GLY A 684 -2.31 9.61 14.06
C GLY A 684 -1.10 9.81 14.98
N MET A 685 0.09 10.04 14.41
CA MET A 685 1.31 10.34 15.15
C MET A 685 1.25 11.70 15.84
N ASP A 686 0.78 12.74 15.15
CA ASP A 686 0.56 14.05 15.78
C ASP A 686 -0.48 13.95 16.90
N ALA A 687 -1.59 13.26 16.65
CA ALA A 687 -2.63 13.05 17.64
C ALA A 687 -2.10 12.33 18.90
N LEU A 688 -1.27 11.31 18.71
CA LEU A 688 -0.63 10.59 19.82
C LEU A 688 0.37 11.47 20.56
N SER A 689 1.22 12.23 19.85
CA SER A 689 2.18 13.17 20.45
C SER A 689 1.45 14.19 21.34
N ASP A 690 0.39 14.82 20.82
CA ASP A 690 -0.42 15.79 21.57
C ASP A 690 -1.09 15.15 22.79
N ALA A 691 -1.58 13.92 22.65
CA ALA A 691 -2.23 13.20 23.75
C ALA A 691 -1.24 12.81 24.86
N LEU A 692 -0.02 12.38 24.49
CA LEU A 692 1.02 12.02 25.45
C LEU A 692 1.60 13.24 26.17
N GLN A 693 1.65 14.40 25.52
CA GLN A 693 2.00 15.66 26.16
C GLN A 693 0.98 16.07 27.23
N ARG A 694 -0.32 15.87 26.96
CA ARG A 694 -1.42 16.22 27.89
C ARG A 694 -1.67 15.17 28.97
N PHE A 695 -1.16 13.96 28.82
CA PHE A 695 -1.35 12.88 29.78
C PHE A 695 -0.69 13.22 31.11
N GLU A 696 -1.37 13.04 32.25
CA GLU A 696 -0.80 13.41 33.56
C GLU A 696 0.07 12.31 34.21
N GLY A 697 0.05 11.09 33.66
CA GLY A 697 0.83 9.95 34.14
C GLY A 697 2.20 9.83 33.49
N GLY A 698 2.97 8.81 33.92
CA GLY A 698 4.35 8.60 33.45
C GLY A 698 4.36 8.02 32.05
N VAL A 699 5.31 8.43 31.20
CA VAL A 699 5.47 7.89 29.85
C VAL A 699 6.89 7.36 29.69
N VAL A 700 7.01 6.08 29.35
CA VAL A 700 8.24 5.43 28.94
C VAL A 700 8.03 4.96 27.51
N MET A 701 8.83 5.45 26.57
CA MET A 701 8.69 5.07 25.18
C MET A 701 10.03 4.68 24.55
N VAL A 702 9.98 3.66 23.70
CA VAL A 702 11.02 3.29 22.74
C VAL A 702 10.50 3.74 21.38
N SER A 703 11.26 4.57 20.67
CA SER A 703 10.92 4.95 19.30
C SER A 703 12.17 5.31 18.52
N HIS A 704 12.12 5.06 17.22
CA HIS A 704 13.08 5.60 16.25
C HIS A 704 12.72 7.01 15.74
N ASP A 705 11.50 7.49 16.01
CA ASP A 705 11.04 8.81 15.57
C ASP A 705 11.63 9.93 16.46
N VAL A 706 12.57 10.66 15.88
CA VAL A 706 13.25 11.79 16.51
C VAL A 706 12.28 12.90 16.90
N THR A 707 11.24 13.16 16.09
CA THR A 707 10.28 14.24 16.34
C THR A 707 9.37 13.91 17.51
N MET A 708 8.89 12.67 17.59
CA MET A 708 8.06 12.20 18.70
C MET A 708 8.85 12.22 20.02
N LEU A 709 10.10 11.73 20.00
CA LEU A 709 10.97 11.77 21.19
C LEU A 709 11.25 13.21 21.64
N GLN A 710 11.51 14.14 20.72
CA GLN A 710 11.73 15.56 21.08
C GLN A 710 10.49 16.23 21.65
N ASN A 711 9.31 15.89 21.14
CA ASN A 711 8.06 16.51 21.56
C ASN A 711 7.54 15.96 22.90
N VAL A 712 7.75 14.68 23.17
CA VAL A 712 7.15 13.99 24.34
C VAL A 712 8.16 13.76 25.47
N CYS A 713 9.40 13.41 25.16
CA CYS A 713 10.39 12.99 26.17
C CYS A 713 11.19 14.18 26.74
N THR A 714 11.37 14.19 28.06
CA THR A 714 12.23 15.18 28.75
C THR A 714 13.60 14.59 29.10
N SER A 715 13.71 13.27 29.15
CA SER A 715 14.96 12.57 29.45
C SER A 715 15.17 11.43 28.46
N LEU A 716 16.42 11.26 28.02
CA LEU A 716 16.83 10.20 27.13
C LEU A 716 17.71 9.20 27.86
N TRP A 717 17.48 7.92 27.59
CA TRP A 717 18.21 6.80 28.16
C TRP A 717 18.74 5.95 27.03
N VAL A 718 20.06 5.71 27.02
CA VAL A 718 20.73 4.95 25.98
C VAL A 718 20.92 3.53 26.46
N CYS A 719 20.35 2.58 25.72
CA CYS A 719 20.54 1.15 25.89
C CYS A 719 21.65 0.70 24.92
N ASP A 720 22.86 0.51 25.44
CA ASP A 720 24.01 0.03 24.67
C ASP A 720 24.91 -0.87 25.53
N LYS A 721 25.59 -1.82 24.86
CA LYS A 721 26.54 -2.79 25.47
C LYS A 721 26.00 -3.53 26.70
N GLY A 722 24.67 -3.69 26.76
CA GLY A 722 23.97 -4.35 27.86
C GLY A 722 23.82 -3.52 29.13
N THR A 723 23.97 -2.19 29.05
CA THR A 723 23.68 -1.26 30.15
C THR A 723 22.63 -0.25 29.69
N VAL A 724 21.91 0.36 30.63
CA VAL A 724 20.98 1.46 30.34
C VAL A 724 21.39 2.64 31.21
N HIS A 725 21.83 3.73 30.57
CA HIS A 725 22.28 4.92 31.28
C HIS A 725 21.57 6.16 30.76
N LYS A 726 21.41 7.15 31.65
CA LYS A 726 20.85 8.45 31.29
C LYS A 726 21.84 9.19 30.40
N PHE A 727 21.33 9.78 29.32
CA PHE A 727 22.12 10.59 28.40
C PHE A 727 21.93 12.08 28.72
N ASP A 728 23.03 12.77 28.99
CA ASP A 728 23.05 14.19 29.34
C ASP A 728 23.04 15.07 28.07
N GLY A 729 21.99 14.96 27.27
CA GLY A 729 21.79 15.78 26.07
C GLY A 729 20.46 15.52 25.35
N ASP A 730 20.19 16.31 24.33
CA ASP A 730 18.97 16.19 23.52
C ASP A 730 19.09 15.11 22.43
N VAL A 731 17.96 14.74 21.81
CA VAL A 731 17.92 13.75 20.71
C VAL A 731 18.85 14.17 19.55
N LYS A 732 19.00 15.48 19.30
CA LYS A 732 19.92 16.00 18.26
C LYS A 732 21.39 15.74 18.60
N ALA A 733 21.76 15.87 19.89
CA ALA A 733 23.11 15.56 20.35
C ALA A 733 23.39 14.06 20.23
N TYR A 734 22.39 13.23 20.53
CA TYR A 734 22.46 11.78 20.33
C TYR A 734 22.63 11.40 18.85
N LYS A 735 21.87 11.99 17.91
CA LYS A 735 22.05 11.77 16.46
C LYS A 735 23.48 12.11 16.02
N LYS A 736 24.03 13.25 16.46
CA LYS A 736 25.42 13.64 16.15
C LYS A 736 26.45 12.65 16.70
N MET A 737 26.26 12.17 17.93
CA MET A 737 27.13 11.17 18.55
C MET A 737 27.12 9.86 17.76
N ILE A 738 25.93 9.39 17.35
CA ILE A 738 25.80 8.18 16.52
C ILE A 738 26.47 8.37 15.16
N SER A 739 26.20 9.49 14.48
CA SER A 739 26.82 9.76 13.17
C SER A 739 28.34 9.75 13.27
N ALA A 740 28.91 10.41 14.29
CA ALA A 740 30.34 10.39 14.53
C ALA A 740 30.89 8.98 14.82
N GLN A 741 30.16 8.16 15.59
CA GLN A 741 30.54 6.77 15.84
C GLN A 741 30.45 5.89 14.59
N ALA A 742 29.47 6.13 13.71
CA ALA A 742 29.35 5.44 12.43
C ALA A 742 30.50 5.82 11.48
N ASP A 743 30.87 7.10 11.46
CA ASP A 743 32.03 7.61 10.71
C ASP A 743 33.34 7.00 11.22
N GLU A 744 33.52 6.93 12.55
CA GLU A 744 34.71 6.41 13.22
C GLU A 744 34.81 4.87 13.13
N ALA A 745 33.68 4.16 13.04
CA ALA A 745 33.62 2.72 12.74
C ALA A 745 33.93 2.39 11.26
N GLY A 746 34.26 3.39 10.44
CA GLY A 746 34.71 3.22 9.06
C GLY A 746 33.59 3.07 8.04
N VAL A 747 32.34 3.37 8.39
CA VAL A 747 31.18 3.25 7.47
C VAL A 747 31.14 4.39 6.43
N VAL A 748 31.79 5.53 6.71
CA VAL A 748 31.79 6.72 5.84
C VAL A 748 33.20 7.06 5.33
N ALA A 749 34.22 6.31 5.75
CA ALA A 749 35.58 6.53 5.25
C ALA A 749 35.76 5.92 3.85
N ARG A 750 35.61 6.79 2.84
CA ARG A 750 35.92 6.67 1.39
C ARG A 750 34.73 6.35 0.48
N HIS A 751 33.93 7.37 0.20
CA HIS A 751 33.69 7.74 -1.20
C HIS A 751 34.86 8.57 -1.72
#